data_AF-A0A0C9WVJ9-F1
#
_entry.id   AF-A0A0C9WVJ9-F1
#
_cell.length_a   1.000
_cell.length_b   1.000
_cell.length_c   1.000
_cell.angle_alpha   90.00
_cell.angle_beta   90.00
_cell.angle_gamma   90.00
#
_symmetry.space_group_name_H-M   'P 1'
#
loop_
_entity.id
_entity.type
_entity.pdbx_description
1 polymer ?
#
loop_
_entity_poly.entity_id
_entity_poly.type
_entity_poly.pdbx_seq_one_letter_code
_entity_poly.pdbx_strand_id
1 'polypeptide(L)'
;MGKPLNPDSMFAPFLVIPTPTTMLAISLASLGITFILWRMFLPQLKFIWHCFFRPLGTDNQKARLDKFYRGQAEVYDTTRSVLLRGRNTMLSISAAHLRQLRSSSPKKRLVWVDIGGGTGYNIELMDKYLPISSFDAVYLVDLCDSLLDVARKRFAEKGWTNVVVLCQDASEFTLPEWSQGTDPKGSVSLVTMSYSLSMIPSYYAVLDRIEHVLSPQDGLFGVVDFYTAGKLPSLHEKAIGGISRECGWISRWFWQIWFDFDHVHLGPARRSYLEYKFGTVKNYNGRNRFFLPFIVRIPYYIWLGRPRACDVTRFCHAFEVEGGNTIGNCSPVPFKIVKEAESVPPLDISDPIVDVSSDMIKAENVINITAPLSSFHYQVKNPWRLPYYEQPVHKEFRTFIYSFTWEDPFEDMKVLDLTSEDSMLVITSAGDNALHYAIEAGPKRIHCVDMNPCQGHLLELKLAAIQSLRHDEFFSMFGKGRHSNFRALLDSRISPQLSSSAYQFWRANDDAFSSSFYMHGYSGLALRLAKIIFRLAGVTKDVQALCDCDTLEDQTRIWREKLRPVLLNPIVVALLKSPVFCWNALGVPLNQRNMILEEGTFYDYVHNTLDPLATTYLFKTGSYFYLLTLLGHYTPASCPRYLTPSGFDALKKNDGEALDAFRLHTDAIVNVLRGLSKWSLTRALVMDHIDWFSPGSVEVDEEVRELHRVIAPGGLVFWRSASKEPWYNKVFEKTGFKVSAVAVRQGSEAIDRVNMYRSFWRAERL
;
A
#
# COMPACT_ATOMS: atom_id res chain seq x y z
N MET A 1 43.76 -28.48 -63.19
CA MET A 1 44.03 -29.90 -63.50
C MET A 1 43.82 -30.71 -62.22
N GLY A 2 42.88 -31.65 -62.26
CA GLY A 2 42.31 -32.27 -61.07
C GLY A 2 43.10 -33.46 -60.50
N LYS A 3 42.79 -33.77 -59.24
CA LYS A 3 42.80 -35.10 -58.65
C LYS A 3 41.51 -35.26 -57.80
N PRO A 4 40.82 -36.41 -57.84
CA PRO A 4 39.50 -36.56 -57.24
C PRO A 4 39.57 -36.79 -55.72
N LEU A 5 38.59 -36.22 -55.01
CA LEU A 5 38.31 -36.45 -53.60
C LEU A 5 37.54 -37.77 -53.43
N ASN A 6 37.99 -38.58 -52.46
CA ASN A 6 37.41 -39.85 -52.03
C ASN A 6 36.11 -39.60 -51.23
N PRO A 7 34.96 -40.21 -51.58
CA PRO A 7 33.70 -39.99 -50.89
C PRO A 7 33.44 -41.09 -49.85
N ASP A 8 34.16 -41.09 -48.73
CA ASP A 8 33.88 -42.02 -47.60
C ASP A 8 34.28 -41.42 -46.24
N SER A 9 33.94 -40.16 -45.99
CA SER A 9 34.00 -39.59 -44.63
C SER A 9 32.69 -38.91 -44.26
N MET A 10 31.65 -39.73 -44.07
CA MET A 10 30.40 -39.29 -43.47
C MET A 10 29.93 -40.32 -42.43
N PHE A 11 29.89 -39.86 -41.17
CA PHE A 11 29.13 -40.40 -40.04
C PHE A 11 29.47 -41.80 -39.50
N ALA A 12 30.31 -41.86 -38.48
CA ALA A 12 30.25 -42.90 -37.45
C ALA A 12 29.96 -42.26 -36.09
N PRO A 13 28.76 -42.43 -35.48
CA PRO A 13 28.57 -42.10 -34.08
C PRO A 13 29.20 -43.21 -33.24
N PHE A 14 30.18 -42.87 -32.41
CA PHE A 14 30.66 -43.74 -31.34
C PHE A 14 29.51 -43.98 -30.34
N LEU A 15 28.78 -45.08 -30.53
CA LEU A 15 27.86 -45.59 -29.52
C LEU A 15 28.69 -46.32 -28.46
N VAL A 16 29.16 -45.58 -27.46
CA VAL A 16 29.80 -46.17 -26.27
C VAL A 16 28.71 -46.88 -25.47
N ILE A 17 28.65 -48.22 -25.56
CA ILE A 17 27.76 -49.03 -24.74
C ILE A 17 28.30 -49.01 -23.30
N PRO A 18 27.54 -48.51 -22.31
CA PRO A 18 28.01 -48.48 -20.92
C PRO A 18 28.25 -49.90 -20.40
N THR A 19 29.34 -50.09 -19.67
CA THR A 19 29.70 -51.36 -19.02
C THR A 19 28.60 -51.79 -18.02
N PRO A 20 28.48 -53.10 -17.71
CA PRO A 20 27.46 -53.59 -16.77
C PRO A 20 27.48 -52.89 -15.39
N THR A 21 28.66 -52.47 -14.95
CA THR A 21 28.86 -51.72 -13.70
C THR A 21 28.35 -50.28 -13.77
N THR A 22 28.49 -49.60 -14.91
CA THR A 22 27.92 -48.25 -15.10
C THR A 22 26.40 -48.30 -15.26
N MET A 23 25.85 -49.32 -15.93
CA MET A 23 24.40 -49.58 -15.98
C MET A 23 23.80 -49.83 -14.58
N LEU A 24 24.50 -50.57 -13.72
CA LEU A 24 24.07 -50.83 -12.35
C LEU A 24 24.11 -49.56 -11.48
N ALA A 25 25.17 -48.76 -11.60
CA ALA A 25 25.30 -47.48 -10.88
C ALA A 25 24.23 -46.46 -11.30
N ILE A 26 23.93 -46.36 -12.60
CA ILE A 26 22.85 -45.50 -13.12
C ILE A 26 21.49 -46.00 -12.63
N SER A 27 21.27 -47.32 -12.58
CA SER A 27 20.02 -47.91 -12.09
C SER A 27 19.83 -47.69 -10.59
N LEU A 28 20.89 -47.81 -9.78
CA LEU A 28 20.87 -47.52 -8.35
C LEU A 28 20.69 -46.03 -8.06
N ALA A 29 21.34 -45.15 -8.84
CA ALA A 29 21.14 -43.71 -8.75
C ALA A 29 19.72 -43.31 -9.16
N SER A 30 19.20 -43.91 -10.23
CA SER A 30 17.80 -43.78 -10.67
C SER A 30 16.82 -44.22 -9.59
N LEU A 31 17.03 -45.39 -8.97
CA LEU A 31 16.25 -45.91 -7.84
C LEU A 31 16.34 -44.99 -6.60
N GLY A 32 17.52 -44.45 -6.30
CA GLY A 32 17.72 -43.47 -5.24
C GLY A 32 16.95 -42.18 -5.52
N ILE A 33 17.03 -41.66 -6.75
CA ILE A 33 16.30 -40.46 -7.19
C ILE A 33 14.79 -40.72 -7.17
N THR A 34 14.31 -41.86 -7.68
CA THR A 34 12.88 -42.22 -7.61
C THR A 34 12.41 -42.45 -6.19
N PHE A 35 13.24 -43.00 -5.29
CA PHE A 35 12.91 -43.13 -3.87
C PHE A 35 12.85 -41.78 -3.15
N ILE A 36 13.77 -40.87 -3.46
CA ILE A 36 13.76 -39.49 -2.95
C ILE A 36 12.54 -38.75 -3.48
N LEU A 37 12.28 -38.80 -4.79
CA LEU A 37 11.09 -38.20 -5.41
C LEU A 37 9.82 -38.81 -4.83
N TRP A 38 9.74 -40.14 -4.69
CA TRP A 38 8.61 -40.84 -4.07
C TRP A 38 8.38 -40.36 -2.64
N ARG A 39 9.42 -40.27 -1.80
CA ARG A 39 9.29 -39.70 -0.45
C ARG A 39 8.89 -38.23 -0.45
N MET A 40 9.36 -37.45 -1.43
CA MET A 40 8.99 -36.05 -1.61
C MET A 40 7.55 -35.87 -2.10
N PHE A 41 6.97 -36.84 -2.81
CA PHE A 41 5.61 -36.80 -3.38
C PHE A 41 4.58 -37.60 -2.56
N LEU A 42 5.00 -38.54 -1.70
CA LEU A 42 4.10 -39.39 -0.91
C LEU A 42 3.17 -38.59 0.01
N PRO A 43 3.60 -37.51 0.69
CA PRO A 43 2.69 -36.64 1.44
C PRO A 43 1.60 -35.99 0.57
N GLN A 44 1.95 -35.57 -0.65
CA GLN A 44 1.06 -34.93 -1.61
C GLN A 44 0.11 -35.96 -2.24
N LEU A 45 0.57 -37.18 -2.49
CA LEU A 45 -0.27 -38.29 -2.96
C LEU A 45 -1.24 -38.77 -1.88
N LYS A 46 -0.81 -38.82 -0.60
CA LYS A 46 -1.70 -39.08 0.54
C LYS A 46 -2.74 -37.96 0.68
N PHE A 47 -2.32 -36.71 0.57
CA PHE A 47 -3.23 -35.56 0.54
C PHE A 47 -4.23 -35.67 -0.62
N ILE A 48 -3.75 -35.97 -1.83
CA ILE A 48 -4.58 -36.18 -3.02
C ILE A 48 -5.58 -37.32 -2.80
N TRP A 49 -5.15 -38.45 -2.26
CA TRP A 49 -6.03 -39.59 -1.96
C TRP A 49 -7.12 -39.22 -0.96
N HIS A 50 -6.76 -38.55 0.13
CA HIS A 50 -7.69 -38.19 1.19
C HIS A 50 -8.62 -37.03 0.85
N CYS A 51 -8.19 -36.09 -0.01
CA CYS A 51 -9.02 -35.01 -0.53
C CYS A 51 -9.87 -35.43 -1.74
N PHE A 52 -9.36 -36.26 -2.65
CA PHE A 52 -9.97 -36.44 -3.98
C PHE A 52 -10.57 -37.83 -4.23
N PHE A 53 -10.20 -38.88 -3.48
CA PHE A 53 -10.63 -40.25 -3.78
C PHE A 53 -11.31 -40.98 -2.61
N ARG A 54 -11.10 -40.54 -1.37
CA ARG A 54 -11.71 -41.17 -0.20
C ARG A 54 -13.10 -40.57 0.06
N PRO A 55 -14.20 -41.35 -0.03
CA PRO A 55 -15.54 -40.82 0.20
C PRO A 55 -15.70 -40.32 1.64
N LEU A 56 -16.14 -39.07 1.77
CA LEU A 56 -16.64 -38.49 3.01
C LEU A 56 -18.10 -38.95 3.17
N GLY A 57 -18.40 -39.72 4.22
CA GLY A 57 -19.75 -40.22 4.48
C GLY A 57 -20.73 -39.10 4.87
N THR A 58 -22.01 -39.44 4.99
CA THR A 58 -23.13 -38.51 5.28
C THR A 58 -23.33 -38.16 6.77
N ASP A 59 -22.36 -38.44 7.64
CA ASP A 59 -22.51 -38.28 9.09
C ASP A 59 -22.37 -36.80 9.57
N ASN A 60 -22.72 -36.53 10.83
CA ASN A 60 -22.60 -35.22 11.49
C ASN A 60 -21.23 -34.54 11.25
N GLN A 61 -21.19 -33.21 11.17
CA GLN A 61 -20.00 -32.41 10.80
C GLN A 61 -18.73 -32.78 11.60
N LYS A 62 -18.86 -32.97 12.93
CA LYS A 62 -17.77 -33.40 13.81
C LYS A 62 -17.16 -34.74 13.37
N ALA A 63 -18.00 -35.76 13.17
CA ALA A 63 -17.56 -37.09 12.78
C ALA A 63 -16.88 -37.10 11.40
N ARG A 64 -17.34 -36.25 10.47
CA ARG A 64 -16.69 -36.05 9.17
C ARG A 64 -15.29 -35.44 9.31
N LEU A 65 -15.15 -34.36 10.07
CA LEU A 65 -13.87 -33.69 10.30
C LEU A 65 -12.87 -34.63 10.99
N ASP A 66 -13.29 -35.33 12.04
CA ASP A 66 -12.46 -36.32 12.73
C ASP A 66 -12.01 -37.44 11.78
N LYS A 67 -12.90 -37.96 10.92
CA LYS A 67 -12.57 -39.01 9.94
C LYS A 67 -11.62 -38.53 8.85
N PHE A 68 -11.75 -37.26 8.43
CA PHE A 68 -10.92 -36.63 7.40
C PHE A 68 -9.50 -36.34 7.92
N TYR A 69 -9.37 -35.85 9.16
CA TYR A 69 -8.09 -35.40 9.73
C TYR A 69 -7.30 -36.47 10.47
N ARG A 70 -7.94 -37.52 11.02
CA ARG A 70 -7.25 -38.58 11.79
C ARG A 70 -6.08 -39.24 11.04
N GLY A 71 -6.16 -39.37 9.71
CA GLY A 71 -5.09 -39.95 8.88
C GLY A 71 -4.00 -38.97 8.43
N GLN A 72 -4.18 -37.67 8.69
CA GLN A 72 -3.32 -36.60 8.16
C GLN A 72 -2.74 -35.70 9.26
N ALA A 73 -3.17 -35.83 10.52
CA ALA A 73 -2.84 -34.93 11.61
C ALA A 73 -1.33 -34.67 11.78
N GLU A 74 -0.48 -35.70 11.67
CA GLU A 74 0.99 -35.57 11.82
C GLU A 74 1.69 -34.89 10.63
N VAL A 75 1.10 -34.92 9.43
CA VAL A 75 1.69 -34.35 8.20
C VAL A 75 0.94 -33.08 7.74
N TYR A 76 -0.07 -32.68 8.52
CA TYR A 76 -1.02 -31.62 8.20
C TYR A 76 -0.33 -30.28 7.97
N ASP A 77 0.56 -29.88 8.87
CA ASP A 77 1.22 -28.57 8.85
C ASP A 77 2.24 -28.47 7.69
N THR A 78 3.00 -29.54 7.43
CA THR A 78 4.05 -29.57 6.39
C THR A 78 3.45 -29.49 4.99
N THR A 79 2.36 -30.20 4.73
CA THR A 79 1.70 -30.24 3.40
C THR A 79 0.89 -28.99 3.11
N ARG A 80 0.27 -28.36 4.12
CA ARG A 80 -0.59 -27.19 3.94
C ARG A 80 0.13 -25.84 3.95
N SER A 81 1.37 -25.74 4.44
CA SER A 81 2.14 -24.49 4.44
C SER A 81 2.25 -23.81 3.06
N VAL A 82 2.32 -24.59 1.98
CA VAL A 82 2.40 -24.10 0.59
C VAL A 82 1.03 -23.65 0.06
N LEU A 83 -0.06 -24.22 0.59
CA LEU A 83 -1.45 -23.90 0.24
C LEU A 83 -1.97 -22.67 1.03
N LEU A 84 -1.62 -22.55 2.31
CA LEU A 84 -2.19 -21.60 3.26
C LEU A 84 -1.34 -20.33 3.41
N ARG A 85 -0.99 -19.70 2.28
CA ARG A 85 0.00 -18.60 2.21
C ARG A 85 -0.35 -17.35 3.01
N GLY A 86 -1.64 -17.09 3.24
CA GLY A 86 -2.08 -15.84 3.88
C GLY A 86 -1.98 -15.81 5.40
N ARG A 87 -1.81 -16.98 6.04
CA ARG A 87 -1.80 -17.12 7.51
C ARG A 87 -0.70 -16.30 8.19
N ASN A 88 0.54 -16.44 7.75
CA ASN A 88 1.67 -15.67 8.31
C ASN A 88 1.45 -14.16 8.19
N THR A 89 0.98 -13.69 7.03
CA THR A 89 0.71 -12.27 6.83
C THR A 89 -0.44 -11.79 7.72
N MET A 90 -1.54 -12.56 7.84
CA MET A 90 -2.65 -12.21 8.74
C MET A 90 -2.17 -12.07 10.20
N LEU A 91 -1.41 -13.05 10.72
CA LEU A 91 -0.89 -12.98 12.09
C LEU A 91 0.08 -11.80 12.28
N SER A 92 0.97 -11.56 11.31
CA SER A 92 1.92 -10.46 11.35
C SER A 92 1.24 -9.09 11.39
N ILE A 93 0.24 -8.86 10.52
CA ILE A 93 -0.50 -7.59 10.53
C ILE A 93 -1.38 -7.45 11.78
N SER A 94 -2.00 -8.54 12.26
CA SER A 94 -2.77 -8.52 13.51
C SER A 94 -1.88 -8.14 14.69
N ALA A 95 -0.71 -8.76 14.82
CA ALA A 95 0.27 -8.41 15.86
C ALA A 95 0.71 -6.94 15.77
N ALA A 96 0.98 -6.45 14.56
CA ALA A 96 1.37 -5.05 14.35
C ALA A 96 0.28 -4.07 14.81
N HIS A 97 -0.99 -4.31 14.47
CA HIS A 97 -2.10 -3.45 14.87
C HIS A 97 -2.43 -3.58 16.36
N LEU A 98 -2.33 -4.78 16.94
CA LEU A 98 -2.51 -4.99 18.38
C LEU A 98 -1.51 -4.19 19.21
N ARG A 99 -0.24 -4.10 18.79
CA ARG A 99 0.74 -3.26 19.50
C ARG A 99 0.32 -1.79 19.53
N GLN A 100 -0.22 -1.30 18.42
CA GLN A 100 -0.69 0.09 18.32
C GLN A 100 -1.96 0.34 19.13
N LEU A 101 -2.89 -0.61 19.18
CA LEU A 101 -4.09 -0.50 20.03
C LEU A 101 -3.71 -0.55 21.52
N ARG A 102 -2.78 -1.44 21.88
CA ARG A 102 -2.31 -1.60 23.26
C ARG A 102 -1.51 -0.40 23.77
N SER A 103 -0.84 0.38 22.92
CA SER A 103 -0.13 1.57 23.39
C SER A 103 -1.05 2.61 24.02
N SER A 104 -2.32 2.66 23.58
CA SER A 104 -3.34 3.54 24.17
C SER A 104 -3.91 2.97 25.47
N SER A 105 -3.95 1.64 25.62
CA SER A 105 -4.57 0.93 26.75
C SER A 105 -3.65 -0.18 27.30
N PRO A 106 -2.45 0.13 27.85
CA PRO A 106 -1.42 -0.87 28.12
C PRO A 106 -1.76 -1.86 29.24
N LYS A 107 -2.64 -1.45 30.17
CA LYS A 107 -3.08 -2.25 31.33
C LYS A 107 -4.32 -3.11 31.06
N LYS A 108 -4.95 -2.95 29.89
CA LYS A 108 -6.16 -3.72 29.56
C LYS A 108 -5.78 -5.17 29.28
N ARG A 109 -6.58 -6.09 29.82
CA ARG A 109 -6.42 -7.53 29.62
C ARG A 109 -6.47 -7.85 28.12
N LEU A 110 -5.50 -8.64 27.65
CA LEU A 110 -5.34 -9.04 26.26
C LEU A 110 -5.71 -10.51 26.11
N VAL A 111 -6.92 -10.76 25.61
CA VAL A 111 -7.45 -12.11 25.38
C VAL A 111 -7.52 -12.40 23.88
N TRP A 112 -6.99 -13.55 23.47
CA TRP A 112 -7.03 -14.02 22.09
C TRP A 112 -7.84 -15.32 21.96
N VAL A 113 -8.79 -15.36 21.02
CA VAL A 113 -9.50 -16.59 20.63
C VAL A 113 -9.17 -16.96 19.17
N ASP A 114 -8.59 -18.15 18.94
CA ASP A 114 -8.34 -18.70 17.60
C ASP A 114 -9.40 -19.76 17.26
N ILE A 115 -10.31 -19.41 16.33
CA ILE A 115 -11.47 -20.23 15.96
C ILE A 115 -11.16 -21.08 14.73
N GLY A 116 -11.34 -22.39 14.87
CA GLY A 116 -10.86 -23.38 13.90
C GLY A 116 -9.34 -23.51 13.92
N GLY A 117 -8.75 -23.45 15.12
CA GLY A 117 -7.30 -23.42 15.32
C GLY A 117 -6.58 -24.74 15.03
N GLY A 118 -7.32 -25.85 14.89
CA GLY A 118 -6.79 -27.17 14.55
C GLY A 118 -5.64 -27.60 15.45
N THR A 119 -4.46 -27.83 14.86
CA THR A 119 -3.24 -28.27 15.56
C THR A 119 -2.58 -27.19 16.42
N GLY A 120 -3.17 -25.99 16.53
CA GLY A 120 -2.61 -24.88 17.30
C GLY A 120 -1.44 -24.17 16.63
N TYR A 121 -1.22 -24.41 15.33
CA TYR A 121 -0.08 -23.84 14.59
C TYR A 121 -0.10 -22.31 14.51
N ASN A 122 -1.29 -21.69 14.47
CA ASN A 122 -1.40 -20.22 14.47
C ASN A 122 -0.82 -19.61 15.75
N ILE A 123 -1.08 -20.24 16.90
CA ILE A 123 -0.59 -19.81 18.22
C ILE A 123 0.93 -19.91 18.24
N GLU A 124 1.50 -21.02 17.74
CA GLU A 124 2.95 -21.12 17.62
C GLU A 124 3.57 -20.10 16.66
N LEU A 125 2.91 -19.80 15.55
CA LEU A 125 3.38 -18.78 14.63
C LEU A 125 3.28 -17.36 15.20
N MET A 126 2.22 -17.07 15.96
CA MET A 126 2.02 -15.76 16.57
C MET A 126 3.15 -15.41 17.52
N ASP A 127 3.72 -16.38 18.24
CA ASP A 127 4.85 -16.18 19.16
C ASP A 127 6.07 -15.50 18.50
N LYS A 128 6.26 -15.71 17.18
CA LYS A 128 7.32 -15.05 16.39
C LYS A 128 7.08 -13.55 16.20
N TYR A 129 5.83 -13.12 16.24
CA TYR A 129 5.43 -11.74 16.02
C TYR A 129 5.11 -11.06 17.35
N LEU A 130 4.28 -11.67 18.18
CA LEU A 130 3.91 -11.18 19.51
C LEU A 130 4.02 -12.36 20.49
N PRO A 131 4.97 -12.31 21.46
CA PRO A 131 5.19 -13.41 22.37
C PRO A 131 3.90 -13.85 23.07
N ILE A 132 3.67 -15.15 23.19
CA ILE A 132 2.43 -15.67 23.81
C ILE A 132 2.30 -15.24 25.27
N SER A 133 3.42 -15.03 25.97
CA SER A 133 3.45 -14.44 27.32
C SER A 133 2.91 -13.01 27.40
N SER A 134 2.75 -12.31 26.27
CA SER A 134 2.17 -10.97 26.22
C SER A 134 0.64 -10.97 26.35
N PHE A 135 0.00 -12.13 26.17
CA PHE A 135 -1.44 -12.33 26.30
C PHE A 135 -1.77 -12.84 27.70
N ASP A 136 -2.83 -12.31 28.30
CA ASP A 136 -3.33 -12.79 29.58
C ASP A 136 -3.97 -14.17 29.45
N ALA A 137 -4.64 -14.42 28.32
CA ALA A 137 -5.19 -15.72 27.97
C ALA A 137 -5.27 -15.91 26.45
N VAL A 138 -5.01 -17.13 26.00
CA VAL A 138 -5.19 -17.57 24.60
C VAL A 138 -6.08 -18.81 24.59
N TYR A 139 -7.15 -18.77 23.80
CA TYR A 139 -8.12 -19.85 23.68
C TYR A 139 -8.12 -20.40 22.26
N LEU A 140 -7.86 -21.70 22.12
CA LEU A 140 -8.03 -22.42 20.85
C LEU A 140 -9.38 -23.11 20.86
N VAL A 141 -10.25 -22.77 19.90
CA VAL A 141 -11.57 -23.40 19.72
C VAL A 141 -11.58 -24.22 18.43
N ASP A 142 -11.85 -25.52 18.53
CA ASP A 142 -12.04 -26.40 17.37
C ASP A 142 -13.06 -27.51 17.69
N LEU A 143 -13.65 -28.11 16.65
CA LEU A 143 -14.62 -29.20 16.79
C LEU A 143 -13.94 -30.59 16.73
N CYS A 144 -12.71 -30.66 16.21
CA CYS A 144 -11.97 -31.89 15.91
C CYS A 144 -10.97 -32.26 17.02
N ASP A 145 -11.35 -33.16 17.93
CA ASP A 145 -10.54 -33.48 19.11
C ASP A 145 -9.18 -34.11 18.75
N SER A 146 -9.10 -34.82 17.63
CA SER A 146 -7.83 -35.39 17.14
C SER A 146 -6.78 -34.34 16.76
N LEU A 147 -7.20 -33.16 16.28
CA LEU A 147 -6.29 -32.04 16.04
C LEU A 147 -5.94 -31.33 17.35
N LEU A 148 -6.88 -31.26 18.28
CA LEU A 148 -6.67 -30.67 19.60
C LEU A 148 -5.66 -31.45 20.43
N ASP A 149 -5.58 -32.77 20.29
CA ASP A 149 -4.53 -33.57 20.93
C ASP A 149 -3.12 -33.18 20.46
N VAL A 150 -2.97 -32.87 19.17
CA VAL A 150 -1.71 -32.35 18.62
C VAL A 150 -1.41 -30.96 19.21
N ALA A 151 -2.43 -30.11 19.31
CA ALA A 151 -2.29 -28.78 19.90
C ALA A 151 -1.87 -28.83 21.39
N ARG A 152 -2.52 -29.68 22.19
CA ARG A 152 -2.20 -29.89 23.61
C ARG A 152 -0.74 -30.33 23.80
N LYS A 153 -0.27 -31.31 23.00
CA LYS A 153 1.13 -31.75 23.02
C LYS A 153 2.08 -30.62 22.64
N ARG A 154 1.80 -29.91 21.54
CA ARG A 154 2.59 -28.76 21.08
C ARG A 154 2.72 -27.68 22.15
N PHE A 155 1.63 -27.33 22.83
CA PHE A 155 1.66 -26.29 23.85
C PHE A 155 2.35 -26.74 25.14
N ALA A 156 2.19 -28.01 25.52
CA ALA A 156 2.92 -28.60 26.65
C ALA A 156 4.44 -28.61 26.40
N GLU A 157 4.88 -28.97 25.19
CA GLU A 157 6.30 -28.92 24.79
C GLU A 157 6.89 -27.50 24.82
N LYS A 158 6.08 -26.48 24.53
CA LYS A 158 6.48 -25.06 24.61
C LYS A 158 6.39 -24.48 26.02
N GLY A 159 5.75 -25.19 26.97
CA GLY A 159 5.57 -24.75 28.35
C GLY A 159 4.60 -23.57 28.52
N TRP A 160 3.67 -23.34 27.58
CA TRP A 160 2.70 -22.23 27.71
C TRP A 160 1.56 -22.60 28.66
N THR A 161 1.43 -21.84 29.74
CA THR A 161 0.40 -22.05 30.77
C THR A 161 -0.85 -21.17 30.58
N ASN A 162 -0.76 -20.15 29.73
CA ASN A 162 -1.84 -19.21 29.42
C ASN A 162 -2.62 -19.59 28.15
N VAL A 163 -2.43 -20.81 27.62
CA VAL A 163 -3.12 -21.32 26.43
C VAL A 163 -4.08 -22.44 26.83
N VAL A 164 -5.35 -22.30 26.47
CA VAL A 164 -6.41 -23.27 26.80
C VAL A 164 -7.03 -23.81 25.51
N VAL A 165 -7.17 -25.13 25.44
CA VAL A 165 -7.71 -25.85 24.27
C VAL A 165 -9.14 -26.31 24.53
N LEU A 166 -10.08 -25.85 23.71
CA LEU A 166 -11.52 -26.06 23.87
C LEU A 166 -12.10 -26.85 22.68
N CYS A 167 -12.60 -28.06 22.96
CA CYS A 167 -13.35 -28.86 21.98
C CYS A 167 -14.82 -28.42 21.97
N GLN A 168 -15.15 -27.37 21.21
CA GLN A 168 -16.46 -26.74 21.22
C GLN A 168 -16.88 -26.30 19.81
N ASP A 169 -18.19 -26.14 19.59
CA ASP A 169 -18.72 -25.57 18.36
C ASP A 169 -18.43 -24.05 18.31
N ALA A 170 -18.01 -23.55 17.15
CA ALA A 170 -17.66 -22.13 16.98
C ALA A 170 -18.84 -21.16 17.14
N SER A 171 -20.08 -21.63 16.98
CA SER A 171 -21.29 -20.82 17.22
C SER A 171 -21.69 -20.78 18.69
N GLU A 172 -21.24 -21.74 19.50
CA GLU A 172 -21.68 -21.93 20.90
C GLU A 172 -20.53 -22.03 21.93
N PHE A 173 -19.27 -21.82 21.52
CA PHE A 173 -18.09 -21.77 22.40
C PHE A 173 -18.22 -20.91 23.67
N THR A 174 -17.81 -21.38 24.83
CA THR A 174 -17.80 -20.62 26.08
C THR A 174 -16.40 -20.60 26.68
N LEU A 175 -15.96 -19.42 27.12
CA LEU A 175 -14.65 -19.29 27.77
C LEU A 175 -14.77 -19.61 29.27
N PRO A 176 -13.81 -20.34 29.87
CA PRO A 176 -13.82 -20.69 31.29
C PRO A 176 -13.95 -19.50 32.24
N GLU A 177 -13.46 -18.32 31.84
CA GLU A 177 -13.53 -17.10 32.65
C GLU A 177 -14.94 -16.49 32.71
N TRP A 178 -15.83 -16.82 31.76
CA TRP A 178 -17.21 -16.33 31.76
C TRP A 178 -18.07 -17.01 32.82
N SER A 179 -17.85 -18.31 33.05
CA SER A 179 -18.51 -19.03 34.15
C SER A 179 -17.98 -18.62 35.53
N GLN A 180 -16.84 -17.92 35.59
CA GLN A 180 -16.25 -17.37 36.81
C GLN A 180 -16.70 -15.91 37.08
N GLY A 181 -17.68 -15.40 36.34
CA GLY A 181 -18.29 -14.08 36.58
C GLY A 181 -17.80 -12.96 35.65
N THR A 182 -16.99 -13.26 34.63
CA THR A 182 -16.62 -12.26 33.60
C THR A 182 -17.76 -12.11 32.60
N ASP A 183 -18.21 -10.88 32.32
CA ASP A 183 -19.19 -10.61 31.26
C ASP A 183 -18.59 -11.02 29.89
N PRO A 184 -19.24 -11.92 29.12
CA PRO A 184 -18.80 -12.26 27.77
C PRO A 184 -18.68 -11.05 26.86
N LYS A 185 -19.57 -10.05 27.02
CA LYS A 185 -19.67 -8.91 26.11
C LYS A 185 -18.40 -8.06 26.15
N GLY A 186 -17.73 -7.95 25.00
CA GLY A 186 -16.51 -7.15 24.87
C GLY A 186 -15.28 -7.66 25.64
N SER A 187 -15.30 -8.91 26.12
CA SER A 187 -14.21 -9.53 26.90
C SER A 187 -12.99 -9.93 26.06
N VAL A 188 -13.13 -10.07 24.75
CA VAL A 188 -12.08 -10.57 23.85
C VAL A 188 -11.39 -9.44 23.10
N SER A 189 -10.06 -9.47 23.00
CA SER A 189 -9.27 -8.42 22.32
C SER A 189 -8.89 -8.80 20.89
N LEU A 190 -8.61 -10.08 20.64
CA LEU A 190 -8.28 -10.60 19.31
C LEU A 190 -9.11 -11.84 19.03
N VAL A 191 -9.73 -11.89 17.86
CA VAL A 191 -10.22 -13.14 17.27
C VAL A 191 -9.47 -13.42 15.98
N THR A 192 -9.11 -14.68 15.73
CA THR A 192 -8.57 -15.11 14.44
C THR A 192 -9.32 -16.29 13.85
N MET A 193 -9.47 -16.29 12.53
CA MET A 193 -10.02 -17.39 11.75
C MET A 193 -9.12 -17.65 10.55
N SER A 194 -8.36 -18.75 10.58
CA SER A 194 -7.44 -19.11 9.52
C SER A 194 -7.97 -20.29 8.70
N TYR A 195 -8.54 -19.99 7.54
CA TYR A 195 -9.14 -20.93 6.59
C TYR A 195 -10.26 -21.78 7.21
N SER A 196 -10.98 -21.23 8.19
CA SER A 196 -12.05 -21.90 8.94
C SER A 196 -13.44 -21.36 8.63
N LEU A 197 -13.60 -20.09 8.25
CA LEU A 197 -14.90 -19.47 8.01
C LEU A 197 -15.64 -20.12 6.82
N SER A 198 -14.90 -20.48 5.77
CA SER A 198 -15.42 -21.19 4.59
C SER A 198 -15.90 -22.62 4.92
N MET A 199 -15.43 -23.21 6.03
CA MET A 199 -15.81 -24.55 6.48
C MET A 199 -17.00 -24.56 7.46
N ILE A 200 -17.43 -23.40 7.96
CA ILE A 200 -18.51 -23.29 8.95
C ILE A 200 -19.84 -23.02 8.23
N PRO A 201 -20.86 -23.89 8.40
CA PRO A 201 -22.20 -23.65 7.84
C PRO A 201 -22.94 -22.51 8.54
N SER A 202 -22.92 -22.47 9.88
CA SER A 202 -23.60 -21.48 10.74
C SER A 202 -22.83 -20.15 10.87
N TYR A 203 -22.21 -19.68 9.79
CA TYR A 203 -21.29 -18.53 9.83
C TYR A 203 -21.95 -17.21 10.27
N TYR A 204 -23.26 -17.05 10.08
CA TYR A 204 -24.01 -15.90 10.60
C TYR A 204 -23.92 -15.84 12.13
N ALA A 205 -24.28 -16.94 12.80
CA ALA A 205 -24.24 -17.05 14.26
C ALA A 205 -22.81 -16.88 14.80
N VAL A 206 -21.81 -17.46 14.13
CA VAL A 206 -20.40 -17.29 14.52
C VAL A 206 -19.98 -15.83 14.44
N LEU A 207 -20.28 -15.13 13.33
CA LEU A 207 -19.88 -13.74 13.16
C LEU A 207 -20.63 -12.79 14.10
N ASP A 208 -21.92 -13.01 14.34
CA ASP A 208 -22.70 -12.26 15.34
C ASP A 208 -22.15 -12.45 16.76
N ARG A 209 -21.69 -13.66 17.05
CA ARG A 209 -21.12 -13.98 18.35
C ARG A 209 -19.74 -13.37 18.55
N ILE A 210 -18.91 -13.40 17.51
CA ILE A 210 -17.62 -12.69 17.52
C ILE A 210 -17.86 -11.20 17.76
N GLU A 211 -18.82 -10.58 17.08
CA GLU A 211 -19.19 -9.18 17.32
C GLU A 211 -19.54 -8.92 18.79
N HIS A 212 -20.34 -9.80 19.40
CA HIS A 212 -20.78 -9.66 20.78
C HIS A 212 -19.62 -9.73 21.79
N VAL A 213 -18.69 -10.65 21.61
CA VAL A 213 -17.59 -10.87 22.59
C VAL A 213 -16.39 -9.97 22.35
N LEU A 214 -16.25 -9.39 21.15
CA LEU A 214 -15.10 -8.57 20.78
C LEU A 214 -15.20 -7.18 21.41
N SER A 215 -14.11 -6.72 22.03
CA SER A 215 -14.06 -5.45 22.74
C SER A 215 -14.41 -4.28 21.79
N PRO A 216 -15.45 -3.47 22.07
CA PRO A 216 -15.92 -2.45 21.12
C PRO A 216 -14.84 -1.44 20.71
N GLN A 217 -13.96 -1.06 21.65
CA GLN A 217 -12.90 -0.09 21.43
C GLN A 217 -11.61 -0.73 20.94
N ASP A 218 -11.11 -1.79 21.59
CA ASP A 218 -9.76 -2.33 21.33
C ASP A 218 -9.76 -3.67 20.58
N GLY A 219 -10.93 -4.15 20.21
CA GLY A 219 -11.12 -5.45 19.58
C GLY A 219 -10.65 -5.49 18.14
N LEU A 220 -9.95 -6.56 17.78
CA LEU A 220 -9.44 -6.82 16.45
C LEU A 220 -9.88 -8.21 15.96
N PHE A 221 -10.26 -8.33 14.70
CA PHE A 221 -10.65 -9.58 14.09
C PHE A 221 -9.86 -9.84 12.81
N GLY A 222 -9.04 -10.90 12.80
CA GLY A 222 -8.25 -11.33 11.66
C GLY A 222 -8.86 -12.54 10.96
N VAL A 223 -9.08 -12.45 9.64
CA VAL A 223 -9.57 -13.55 8.83
C VAL A 223 -8.66 -13.77 7.63
N VAL A 224 -8.30 -15.02 7.37
CA VAL A 224 -7.72 -15.43 6.09
C VAL A 224 -8.53 -16.59 5.56
N ASP A 225 -9.02 -16.51 4.33
CA ASP A 225 -9.81 -17.61 3.76
C ASP A 225 -9.81 -17.62 2.23
N PHE A 226 -10.29 -18.71 1.66
CA PHE A 226 -10.61 -18.81 0.24
C PHE A 226 -11.94 -18.13 -0.07
N TYR A 227 -12.06 -17.62 -1.28
CA TYR A 227 -13.28 -16.91 -1.68
C TYR A 227 -13.47 -16.91 -3.18
N THR A 228 -14.70 -16.69 -3.62
CA THR A 228 -14.99 -16.29 -4.99
C THR A 228 -15.88 -15.06 -4.96
N ALA A 229 -15.62 -14.11 -5.87
CA ALA A 229 -16.43 -12.89 -5.96
C ALA A 229 -16.68 -12.54 -7.42
N GLY A 230 -17.92 -12.17 -7.73
CA GLY A 230 -18.29 -11.58 -9.02
C GLY A 230 -17.93 -10.09 -9.09
N LYS A 231 -18.50 -9.42 -10.09
CA LYS A 231 -18.41 -7.96 -10.22
C LYS A 231 -19.14 -7.29 -9.06
N LEU A 232 -18.50 -6.32 -8.42
CA LEU A 232 -19.12 -5.60 -7.31
C LEU A 232 -20.11 -4.54 -7.81
N PRO A 233 -21.35 -4.51 -7.28
CA PRO A 233 -22.40 -3.61 -7.74
C PRO A 233 -22.15 -2.13 -7.40
N SER A 234 -21.52 -1.81 -6.26
CA SER A 234 -21.35 -0.42 -5.80
C SER A 234 -19.89 0.03 -5.67
N LEU A 235 -19.64 1.34 -5.80
CA LEU A 235 -18.33 1.95 -5.52
C LEU A 235 -17.95 1.82 -4.04
N HIS A 236 -18.94 1.86 -3.15
CA HIS A 236 -18.75 1.69 -1.71
C HIS A 236 -18.21 0.30 -1.36
N GLU A 237 -18.78 -0.75 -1.94
CA GLU A 237 -18.28 -2.12 -1.75
C GLU A 237 -16.87 -2.31 -2.32
N LYS A 238 -16.49 -1.56 -3.37
CA LYS A 238 -15.11 -1.56 -3.87
C LYS A 238 -14.15 -0.88 -2.87
N ALA A 239 -14.57 0.23 -2.26
CA ALA A 239 -13.77 0.93 -1.26
C ALA A 239 -13.54 0.11 0.02
N ILE A 240 -14.45 -0.80 0.36
CA ILE A 240 -14.31 -1.77 1.46
C ILE A 240 -13.53 -3.03 1.00
N GLY A 241 -13.97 -3.62 -0.12
CA GLY A 241 -13.50 -4.89 -0.67
C GLY A 241 -12.12 -4.87 -1.30
N GLY A 242 -11.55 -3.68 -1.50
CA GLY A 242 -10.19 -3.49 -2.00
C GLY A 242 -10.00 -3.88 -3.46
N ILE A 243 -8.76 -3.79 -3.92
CA ILE A 243 -8.35 -4.00 -5.31
C ILE A 243 -8.30 -5.51 -5.59
N SER A 244 -8.59 -5.91 -6.83
CA SER A 244 -8.49 -7.31 -7.30
C SER A 244 -9.36 -8.34 -6.53
N ARG A 245 -10.45 -7.89 -5.91
CA ARG A 245 -11.44 -8.80 -5.31
C ARG A 245 -12.10 -9.70 -6.38
N GLU A 246 -12.48 -9.13 -7.51
CA GLU A 246 -13.22 -9.84 -8.55
C GLU A 246 -12.44 -11.05 -9.12
N CYS A 247 -13.17 -12.14 -9.38
CA CYS A 247 -12.64 -13.36 -9.95
C CYS A 247 -13.24 -13.60 -11.34
N GLY A 248 -12.43 -14.08 -12.28
CA GLY A 248 -12.89 -14.41 -13.64
C GLY A 248 -13.99 -15.48 -13.62
N TRP A 249 -14.90 -15.42 -14.59
CA TRP A 249 -16.10 -16.28 -14.63
C TRP A 249 -15.78 -17.78 -14.48
N ILE A 250 -14.83 -18.30 -15.27
CA ILE A 250 -14.40 -19.72 -15.22
C ILE A 250 -13.85 -20.08 -13.83
N SER A 251 -13.00 -19.21 -13.28
CA SER A 251 -12.35 -19.45 -11.99
C SER A 251 -13.36 -19.52 -10.84
N ARG A 252 -14.44 -18.71 -10.87
CA ARG A 252 -15.48 -18.75 -9.83
C ARG A 252 -16.20 -20.09 -9.83
N TRP A 253 -16.70 -20.50 -11.00
CA TRP A 253 -17.43 -21.76 -11.15
C TRP A 253 -16.55 -22.96 -10.79
N PHE A 254 -15.35 -23.01 -11.35
CA PHE A 254 -14.41 -24.10 -11.10
C PHE A 254 -14.12 -24.25 -9.60
N TRP A 255 -13.72 -23.17 -8.91
CA TRP A 255 -13.35 -23.28 -7.50
C TRP A 255 -14.54 -23.50 -6.56
N GLN A 256 -15.71 -22.92 -6.86
CA GLN A 256 -16.91 -23.20 -6.07
C GLN A 256 -17.24 -24.69 -6.11
N ILE A 257 -17.34 -25.28 -7.30
CA ILE A 257 -17.64 -26.71 -7.47
C ILE A 257 -16.54 -27.57 -6.85
N TRP A 258 -15.28 -27.22 -7.10
CA TRP A 258 -14.13 -28.00 -6.62
C TRP A 258 -14.10 -28.11 -5.10
N PHE A 259 -14.27 -26.99 -4.39
CA PHE A 259 -14.22 -26.99 -2.93
C PHE A 259 -15.51 -27.52 -2.28
N ASP A 260 -16.63 -27.55 -3.01
CA ASP A 260 -17.88 -28.14 -2.52
C ASP A 260 -17.74 -29.65 -2.28
N PHE A 261 -16.88 -30.35 -3.04
CA PHE A 261 -16.53 -31.76 -2.78
C PHE A 261 -15.91 -32.00 -1.40
N ASP A 262 -15.21 -31.00 -0.86
CA ASP A 262 -14.61 -31.02 0.48
C ASP A 262 -15.52 -30.35 1.54
N HIS A 263 -16.76 -30.00 1.19
CA HIS A 263 -17.68 -29.19 2.01
C HIS A 263 -17.11 -27.82 2.44
N VAL A 264 -16.27 -27.24 1.60
CA VAL A 264 -15.70 -25.90 1.81
C VAL A 264 -16.41 -24.92 0.88
N HIS A 265 -17.08 -23.91 1.45
CA HIS A 265 -17.97 -23.05 0.68
C HIS A 265 -17.33 -21.69 0.37
N LEU A 266 -16.89 -21.53 -0.88
CA LEU A 266 -16.22 -20.32 -1.38
C LEU A 266 -17.17 -19.19 -1.81
N GLY A 267 -18.48 -19.34 -1.59
CA GLY A 267 -19.48 -18.35 -1.97
C GLY A 267 -19.22 -16.96 -1.36
N PRO A 268 -19.60 -15.86 -2.04
CA PRO A 268 -19.29 -14.50 -1.61
C PRO A 268 -19.96 -14.09 -0.29
N ALA A 269 -21.08 -14.72 0.07
CA ALA A 269 -21.94 -14.33 1.20
C ALA A 269 -21.19 -14.24 2.54
N ARG A 270 -20.29 -15.19 2.83
CA ARG A 270 -19.50 -15.20 4.09
C ARG A 270 -18.68 -13.94 4.26
N ARG A 271 -17.95 -13.57 3.19
CA ARG A 271 -17.13 -12.37 3.18
C ARG A 271 -17.98 -11.10 3.17
N SER A 272 -19.08 -11.08 2.42
CA SER A 272 -19.98 -9.94 2.41
C SER A 272 -20.61 -9.68 3.78
N TYR A 273 -21.01 -10.73 4.51
CA TYR A 273 -21.53 -10.57 5.87
C TYR A 273 -20.45 -10.13 6.86
N LEU A 274 -19.25 -10.69 6.75
CA LEU A 274 -18.06 -10.25 7.51
C LEU A 274 -17.81 -8.75 7.32
N GLU A 275 -17.72 -8.29 6.07
CA GLU A 275 -17.47 -6.88 5.74
C GLU A 275 -18.65 -5.96 6.07
N TYR A 276 -19.87 -6.49 6.20
CA TYR A 276 -21.07 -5.75 6.62
C TYR A 276 -21.12 -5.56 8.14
N LYS A 277 -20.81 -6.63 8.89
CA LYS A 277 -20.88 -6.65 10.36
C LYS A 277 -19.75 -5.90 11.04
N PHE A 278 -18.58 -5.87 10.42
CA PHE A 278 -17.38 -5.27 10.99
C PHE A 278 -16.83 -4.14 10.14
N GLY A 279 -16.20 -3.17 10.80
CA GLY A 279 -15.41 -2.14 10.13
C GLY A 279 -14.12 -2.72 9.58
N THR A 280 -13.88 -2.59 8.27
CA THR A 280 -12.67 -3.12 7.64
C THR A 280 -11.48 -2.20 7.90
N VAL A 281 -10.39 -2.71 8.47
CA VAL A 281 -9.12 -1.98 8.68
C VAL A 281 -8.14 -2.26 7.56
N LYS A 282 -7.88 -3.55 7.28
CA LYS A 282 -7.00 -4.01 6.22
C LYS A 282 -7.66 -5.09 5.40
N ASN A 283 -7.32 -5.10 4.13
CA ASN A 283 -7.75 -6.12 3.21
C ASN A 283 -6.65 -6.38 2.19
N TYR A 284 -6.50 -7.61 1.75
CA TYR A 284 -5.63 -8.01 0.66
C TYR A 284 -6.22 -9.20 -0.08
N ASN A 285 -6.26 -9.11 -1.41
CA ASN A 285 -6.78 -10.15 -2.30
C ASN A 285 -5.62 -10.82 -3.04
N GLY A 286 -5.32 -12.08 -2.70
CA GLY A 286 -4.23 -12.86 -3.25
C GLY A 286 -4.67 -14.01 -4.16
N ARG A 287 -3.72 -14.58 -4.89
CA ARG A 287 -3.91 -15.76 -5.75
C ARG A 287 -2.81 -16.78 -5.46
N ASN A 288 -3.18 -17.99 -5.05
CA ASN A 288 -2.23 -19.07 -4.81
C ASN A 288 -1.89 -19.80 -6.13
N ARG A 289 -0.60 -20.08 -6.34
CA ARG A 289 -0.02 -20.66 -7.57
C ARG A 289 0.32 -22.15 -7.43
N PHE A 290 -0.35 -22.87 -6.52
CA PHE A 290 0.06 -24.19 -6.01
C PHE A 290 0.06 -25.33 -7.05
N PHE A 291 -0.99 -25.49 -7.88
CA PHE A 291 -1.18 -26.74 -8.62
C PHE A 291 -0.87 -26.64 -10.12
N LEU A 292 -1.16 -25.50 -10.76
CA LEU A 292 -0.82 -25.21 -12.17
C LEU A 292 -0.67 -23.68 -12.34
N PRO A 293 0.56 -23.13 -12.40
CA PRO A 293 0.78 -21.67 -12.32
C PRO A 293 0.13 -20.85 -13.45
N PHE A 294 -0.23 -21.51 -14.56
CA PHE A 294 -0.72 -20.89 -15.79
C PHE A 294 -2.23 -21.06 -16.07
N ILE A 295 -2.95 -21.99 -15.42
CA ILE A 295 -4.34 -22.33 -15.82
C ILE A 295 -5.38 -21.94 -14.76
N VAL A 296 -5.19 -22.26 -13.47
CA VAL A 296 -6.16 -21.88 -12.42
C VAL A 296 -5.45 -21.56 -11.10
N ARG A 297 -5.64 -20.35 -10.56
CA ARG A 297 -5.04 -19.89 -9.30
C ARG A 297 -6.12 -19.80 -8.22
N ILE A 298 -5.87 -20.36 -7.03
CA ILE A 298 -6.87 -20.35 -5.94
C ILE A 298 -6.94 -18.95 -5.33
N PRO A 299 -8.09 -18.26 -5.41
CA PRO A 299 -8.31 -16.97 -4.76
C PRO A 299 -8.38 -17.10 -3.23
N TYR A 300 -7.59 -16.28 -2.53
CA TYR A 300 -7.67 -16.13 -1.08
C TYR A 300 -7.65 -14.65 -0.70
N TYR A 301 -8.16 -14.34 0.48
CA TYR A 301 -8.11 -12.99 1.03
C TYR A 301 -7.52 -13.00 2.43
N ILE A 302 -6.95 -11.87 2.81
CA ILE A 302 -6.57 -11.55 4.18
C ILE A 302 -7.38 -10.32 4.54
N TRP A 303 -8.06 -10.36 5.66
CA TRP A 303 -8.90 -9.29 6.14
C TRP A 303 -8.64 -9.06 7.63
N LEU A 304 -8.61 -7.79 8.01
CA LEU A 304 -8.49 -7.35 9.39
C LEU A 304 -9.59 -6.33 9.62
N GLY A 305 -10.37 -6.49 10.68
CA GLY A 305 -11.44 -5.57 11.02
C GLY A 305 -11.60 -5.35 12.51
N ARG A 306 -12.51 -4.45 12.84
CA ARG A 306 -12.85 -4.02 14.21
C ARG A 306 -14.37 -3.92 14.36
N PRO A 307 -14.91 -3.89 15.59
CA PRO A 307 -16.32 -3.63 15.82
C PRO A 307 -16.76 -2.30 15.19
N ARG A 308 -17.98 -2.24 14.65
CA ARG A 308 -18.55 -1.00 14.11
C ARG A 308 -18.76 0.10 15.16
N ALA A 309 -18.87 -0.30 16.43
CA ALA A 309 -19.08 0.60 17.55
C ALA A 309 -17.79 1.30 18.03
N CYS A 310 -16.64 1.06 17.41
CA CYS A 310 -15.41 1.75 17.77
C CYS A 310 -15.50 3.26 17.46
N ASP A 311 -14.74 4.07 18.19
CA ASP A 311 -14.69 5.51 17.93
C ASP A 311 -14.03 5.82 16.58
N VAL A 312 -14.76 6.51 15.71
CA VAL A 312 -14.32 6.94 14.38
C VAL A 312 -14.35 8.47 14.23
N THR A 313 -14.64 9.21 15.31
CA THR A 313 -14.83 10.66 15.31
C THR A 313 -13.65 11.41 14.69
N ARG A 314 -12.42 11.02 15.04
CA ARG A 314 -11.19 11.63 14.50
C ARG A 314 -11.10 11.49 12.97
N PHE A 315 -11.49 10.34 12.43
CA PHE A 315 -11.46 10.06 11.00
C PHE A 315 -12.60 10.77 10.27
N CYS A 316 -13.80 10.82 10.85
CA CYS A 316 -14.90 11.64 10.33
C CYS A 316 -14.48 13.12 10.26
N HIS A 317 -13.90 13.67 11.33
CA HIS A 317 -13.38 15.04 11.34
C HIS A 317 -12.29 15.27 10.28
N ALA A 318 -11.36 14.31 10.13
CA ALA A 318 -10.32 14.39 9.11
C ALA A 318 -10.88 14.42 7.69
N PHE A 319 -11.90 13.62 7.44
CA PHE A 319 -12.52 13.51 6.13
C PHE A 319 -13.39 14.73 5.82
N GLU A 320 -14.34 15.04 6.70
CA GLU A 320 -15.37 16.05 6.48
C GLU A 320 -14.78 17.46 6.61
N VAL A 321 -14.15 17.76 7.75
CA VAL A 321 -13.71 19.12 8.09
C VAL A 321 -12.32 19.41 7.50
N GLU A 322 -11.31 18.62 7.88
CA GLU A 322 -9.93 18.89 7.49
C GLU A 322 -9.66 18.58 6.02
N GLY A 323 -10.43 17.66 5.42
CA GLY A 323 -10.36 17.32 4.01
C GLY A 323 -11.21 18.23 3.11
N GLY A 324 -12.07 19.09 3.67
CA GLY A 324 -13.01 19.89 2.90
C GLY A 324 -14.11 19.07 2.22
N ASN A 325 -14.53 17.94 2.80
CA ASN A 325 -15.62 17.13 2.24
C ASN A 325 -17.00 17.48 2.84
N THR A 326 -17.11 18.55 3.64
CA THR A 326 -18.39 19.09 4.13
C THR A 326 -19.19 19.85 3.07
N ILE A 327 -18.52 20.42 2.06
CA ILE A 327 -19.14 21.33 1.06
C ILE A 327 -19.31 20.62 -0.31
N GLY A 328 -18.60 19.52 -0.55
CA GLY A 328 -18.58 18.77 -1.81
C GLY A 328 -19.30 17.41 -1.74
N ASN A 329 -19.97 17.05 -2.83
CA ASN A 329 -20.74 15.82 -3.05
C ASN A 329 -19.86 14.54 -3.19
N CYS A 330 -18.78 14.41 -2.42
CA CYS A 330 -17.76 13.37 -2.61
C CYS A 330 -17.85 12.19 -1.64
N SER A 331 -18.87 12.15 -0.77
CA SER A 331 -19.35 10.92 -0.13
C SER A 331 -20.80 10.66 -0.54
N PRO A 332 -21.20 9.40 -0.74
CA PRO A 332 -22.59 9.09 -1.05
C PRO A 332 -23.46 9.58 0.11
N VAL A 333 -24.36 10.50 -0.18
CA VAL A 333 -25.62 10.59 0.56
C VAL A 333 -26.18 9.16 0.51
N PRO A 334 -26.51 8.52 1.66
CA PRO A 334 -27.22 7.27 1.65
C PRO A 334 -28.39 7.40 0.68
N PHE A 335 -28.53 6.46 -0.27
CA PHE A 335 -29.67 6.46 -1.18
C PHE A 335 -30.94 6.43 -0.31
N LYS A 336 -31.57 7.60 -0.17
CA LYS A 336 -32.51 8.03 0.89
C LYS A 336 -31.83 8.39 2.20
N ILE A 337 -32.07 9.63 2.65
CA ILE A 337 -32.24 9.91 4.08
C ILE A 337 -33.30 8.90 4.53
N VAL A 338 -32.87 7.84 5.21
CA VAL A 338 -33.79 7.04 6.01
C VAL A 338 -34.26 8.04 7.05
N LYS A 339 -35.51 8.50 6.92
CA LYS A 339 -36.21 9.14 8.04
C LYS A 339 -35.90 8.27 9.25
N GLU A 340 -35.42 8.88 10.33
CA GLU A 340 -35.40 8.26 11.65
C GLU A 340 -36.68 7.42 11.77
N ALA A 341 -36.50 6.10 11.87
CA ALA A 341 -37.58 5.17 11.61
C ALA A 341 -38.73 5.45 12.58
N GLU A 342 -39.92 5.66 12.03
CA GLU A 342 -41.17 5.40 12.75
C GLU A 342 -41.01 4.05 13.45
N SER A 343 -41.31 4.05 14.75
CA SER A 343 -41.33 2.87 15.60
C SER A 343 -41.98 1.69 14.86
N VAL A 344 -41.19 0.65 14.57
CA VAL A 344 -41.75 -0.62 14.10
C VAL A 344 -42.59 -1.16 15.26
N PRO A 345 -43.92 -1.34 15.11
CA PRO A 345 -44.70 -1.94 16.16
C PRO A 345 -44.19 -3.36 16.39
N PRO A 346 -44.12 -3.83 17.65
CA PRO A 346 -43.65 -5.17 17.95
C PRO A 346 -44.51 -6.18 17.20
N LEU A 347 -43.85 -7.11 16.50
CA LEU A 347 -44.49 -8.30 15.96
C LEU A 347 -44.94 -9.15 17.14
N ASP A 348 -46.22 -9.06 17.48
CA ASP A 348 -46.88 -9.90 18.46
C ASP A 348 -46.72 -11.37 18.07
N ILE A 349 -45.79 -12.03 18.74
CA ILE A 349 -45.73 -13.48 18.83
C ILE A 349 -45.98 -13.79 20.31
N SER A 350 -47.26 -14.00 20.63
CA SER A 350 -47.85 -14.55 21.86
C SER A 350 -47.58 -13.78 23.17
N ASP A 351 -48.69 -13.47 23.87
CA ASP A 351 -48.73 -12.83 25.17
C ASP A 351 -47.81 -13.52 26.22
N PRO A 352 -46.90 -12.79 26.88
CA PRO A 352 -46.16 -13.32 28.02
C PRO A 352 -47.06 -13.34 29.28
N ILE A 353 -47.09 -14.48 29.97
CA ILE A 353 -47.88 -14.76 31.18
C ILE A 353 -47.33 -14.05 32.45
N VAL A 354 -46.47 -13.03 32.32
CA VAL A 354 -45.91 -12.34 33.50
C VAL A 354 -45.92 -10.83 33.28
N ASP A 355 -46.65 -10.15 34.15
CA ASP A 355 -46.75 -8.70 34.25
C ASP A 355 -45.44 -8.13 34.80
N VAL A 356 -44.52 -7.77 33.89
CA VAL A 356 -43.26 -7.12 34.26
C VAL A 356 -43.46 -5.61 34.13
N SER A 357 -43.44 -4.93 35.28
CA SER A 357 -43.58 -3.49 35.46
C SER A 357 -42.83 -2.66 34.43
N SER A 358 -43.51 -1.66 33.88
CA SER A 358 -43.18 -0.82 32.73
C SER A 358 -41.99 0.15 32.88
N ASP A 359 -41.10 -0.04 33.85
CA ASP A 359 -40.00 0.90 34.15
C ASP A 359 -38.60 0.47 33.64
N MET A 360 -38.46 -0.70 33.00
CA MET A 360 -37.14 -1.19 32.52
C MET A 360 -36.90 -1.16 31.00
N ILE A 361 -37.84 -0.69 30.18
CA ILE A 361 -37.68 -0.68 28.70
C ILE A 361 -37.67 0.75 28.16
N LYS A 362 -36.60 1.49 28.45
CA LYS A 362 -36.18 2.66 27.67
C LYS A 362 -34.67 2.66 27.47
N ALA A 363 -34.17 1.59 26.87
CA ALA A 363 -32.94 1.67 26.08
C ALA A 363 -33.38 1.68 24.63
N GLU A 364 -33.38 2.88 24.01
CA GLU A 364 -33.63 3.01 22.57
C GLU A 364 -32.56 2.23 21.81
N ASN A 365 -32.89 1.01 21.39
CA ASN A 365 -32.09 0.25 20.45
C ASN A 365 -32.22 0.91 19.08
N VAL A 366 -31.46 1.98 18.83
CA VAL A 366 -31.33 2.56 17.50
C VAL A 366 -30.60 1.51 16.63
N ILE A 367 -31.37 0.68 15.91
CA ILE A 367 -30.83 -0.22 14.90
C ILE A 367 -30.43 0.65 13.72
N ASN A 368 -29.15 1.04 13.68
CA ASN A 368 -28.62 1.83 12.59
C ASN A 368 -28.42 0.93 11.36
N ILE A 369 -29.44 0.84 10.49
CA ILE A 369 -29.43 0.08 9.22
C ILE A 369 -28.61 0.86 8.17
N THR A 370 -27.36 1.17 8.47
CA THR A 370 -26.43 1.82 7.54
C THR A 370 -25.33 0.86 7.12
N ALA A 371 -24.88 0.99 5.87
CA ALA A 371 -23.68 0.32 5.41
C ALA A 371 -22.48 0.77 6.26
N PRO A 372 -21.50 -0.10 6.52
CA PRO A 372 -20.30 0.29 7.24
C PRO A 372 -19.54 1.37 6.48
N LEU A 373 -18.88 2.28 7.20
CA LEU A 373 -18.01 3.29 6.60
C LEU A 373 -16.83 2.66 5.83
N SER A 374 -16.13 3.46 5.03
CA SER A 374 -14.97 2.99 4.28
C SER A 374 -13.83 2.55 5.21
N SER A 375 -12.89 1.77 4.68
CA SER A 375 -11.76 1.27 5.48
C SER A 375 -10.86 2.35 6.08
N PHE A 376 -10.92 3.58 5.56
CA PHE A 376 -10.27 4.74 6.14
C PHE A 376 -10.73 5.02 7.58
N HIS A 377 -12.03 4.92 7.85
CA HIS A 377 -12.62 5.34 9.12
C HIS A 377 -12.27 4.42 10.28
N TYR A 378 -11.93 3.16 9.99
CA TYR A 378 -11.62 2.14 11.00
C TYR A 378 -10.12 1.96 11.22
N GLN A 379 -9.28 2.77 10.57
CA GLN A 379 -7.83 2.75 10.82
C GLN A 379 -7.50 3.05 12.28
N VAL A 380 -6.31 2.64 12.73
CA VAL A 380 -5.97 2.67 14.16
C VAL A 380 -5.37 4.00 14.59
N LYS A 381 -4.59 4.67 13.74
CA LYS A 381 -3.78 5.82 14.17
C LYS A 381 -4.00 7.08 13.33
N ASN A 382 -3.47 7.09 12.10
CA ASN A 382 -3.28 8.34 11.36
C ASN A 382 -4.25 8.49 10.18
N PRO A 383 -4.99 9.61 10.06
CA PRO A 383 -5.91 9.86 8.95
C PRO A 383 -5.26 10.63 7.79
N TRP A 384 -4.05 10.26 7.36
CA TRP A 384 -3.34 11.00 6.31
C TRP A 384 -3.99 10.86 4.94
N ARG A 385 -4.31 9.63 4.53
CA ARG A 385 -4.81 9.31 3.19
C ARG A 385 -6.33 9.28 3.17
N LEU A 386 -6.92 10.34 2.62
CA LEU A 386 -8.38 10.44 2.51
C LEU A 386 -8.94 9.33 1.59
N PRO A 387 -10.15 8.83 1.88
CA PRO A 387 -10.77 7.81 1.05
C PRO A 387 -11.08 8.36 -0.34
N TYR A 388 -10.92 7.51 -1.35
CA TYR A 388 -11.26 7.84 -2.74
C TYR A 388 -11.90 6.62 -3.41
N TYR A 389 -12.75 6.88 -4.39
CA TYR A 389 -13.29 5.84 -5.25
C TYR A 389 -12.39 5.65 -6.47
N GLU A 390 -12.12 4.39 -6.82
CA GLU A 390 -11.35 4.09 -8.02
C GLU A 390 -12.15 4.49 -9.27
N GLN A 391 -11.67 5.52 -9.97
CA GLN A 391 -12.21 5.99 -11.23
C GLN A 391 -11.49 5.32 -12.42
N PRO A 392 -12.08 5.27 -13.63
CA PRO A 392 -11.43 4.70 -14.81
C PRO A 392 -10.04 5.29 -15.08
N VAL A 393 -9.86 6.60 -14.91
CA VAL A 393 -8.58 7.30 -15.11
C VAL A 393 -7.46 6.75 -14.21
N HIS A 394 -7.79 6.27 -13.00
CA HIS A 394 -6.79 5.69 -12.10
C HIS A 394 -6.16 4.40 -12.67
N LYS A 395 -6.88 3.68 -13.55
CA LYS A 395 -6.38 2.44 -14.17
C LYS A 395 -5.38 2.69 -15.29
N GLU A 396 -5.29 3.93 -15.78
CA GLU A 396 -4.29 4.35 -16.75
C GLU A 396 -2.90 4.44 -16.10
N PHE A 397 -2.85 4.72 -14.79
CA PHE A 397 -1.63 4.75 -14.01
C PHE A 397 -1.28 3.37 -13.47
N ARG A 398 -0.22 2.76 -14.03
CA ARG A 398 0.28 1.47 -13.53
C ARG A 398 1.20 1.59 -12.31
N THR A 399 1.80 2.76 -12.11
CA THR A 399 2.80 3.06 -11.07
C THR A 399 2.93 4.58 -10.89
N PHE A 400 3.71 5.01 -9.89
CA PHE A 400 4.09 6.41 -9.72
C PHE A 400 4.90 6.93 -10.91
N ILE A 401 4.65 8.18 -11.30
CA ILE A 401 5.37 8.85 -12.39
C ILE A 401 6.76 9.27 -11.88
N TYR A 402 6.77 9.97 -10.76
CA TYR A 402 7.98 10.52 -10.14
C TYR A 402 8.28 9.81 -8.82
N SER A 403 9.52 9.33 -8.66
CA SER A 403 10.00 8.75 -7.40
C SER A 403 10.70 9.79 -6.49
N PHE A 404 10.92 11.00 -7.02
CA PHE A 404 11.46 12.18 -6.36
C PHE A 404 10.94 13.45 -7.06
N THR A 405 11.01 14.61 -6.40
CA THR A 405 10.50 15.88 -6.96
C THR A 405 11.59 16.67 -7.73
N TRP A 406 11.20 17.40 -8.78
CA TRP A 406 12.06 18.25 -9.62
C TRP A 406 11.93 19.75 -9.30
N GLU A 407 11.74 20.08 -8.04
CA GLU A 407 11.67 21.46 -7.56
C GLU A 407 12.51 21.58 -6.30
N ASP A 408 13.15 22.72 -6.12
CA ASP A 408 14.03 22.96 -4.98
C ASP A 408 13.26 23.56 -3.79
N PRO A 409 12.93 22.75 -2.75
CA PRO A 409 12.15 23.26 -1.63
C PRO A 409 12.92 24.28 -0.79
N PHE A 410 14.26 24.37 -0.89
CA PHE A 410 15.01 25.38 -0.15
C PHE A 410 14.85 26.77 -0.77
N GLU A 411 14.71 26.85 -2.10
CA GLU A 411 14.37 28.11 -2.75
C GLU A 411 12.91 28.49 -2.47
N ASP A 412 12.02 27.50 -2.40
CA ASP A 412 10.63 27.72 -1.98
C ASP A 412 10.58 28.36 -0.58
N MET A 413 11.33 27.82 0.41
CA MET A 413 11.32 28.36 1.77
C MET A 413 11.78 29.82 1.89
N LYS A 414 12.52 30.37 0.91
CA LYS A 414 12.92 31.79 0.91
C LYS A 414 11.76 32.74 0.59
N VAL A 415 10.71 32.24 -0.07
CA VAL A 415 9.62 33.07 -0.59
C VAL A 415 8.25 32.67 -0.09
N LEU A 416 8.08 31.43 0.40
CA LEU A 416 6.79 30.97 0.91
C LEU A 416 6.39 31.67 2.21
N ASP A 417 7.35 32.13 3.03
CA ASP A 417 7.07 32.78 4.34
C ASP A 417 6.05 31.97 5.16
N LEU A 418 6.40 30.70 5.42
CA LEU A 418 5.53 29.74 6.12
C LEU A 418 5.69 29.82 7.63
N THR A 419 4.57 29.63 8.32
CA THR A 419 4.41 29.59 9.76
C THR A 419 3.57 28.39 10.17
N SER A 420 3.47 28.14 11.48
CA SER A 420 2.63 27.05 12.02
C SER A 420 1.13 27.28 11.81
N GLU A 421 0.67 28.50 11.52
CA GLU A 421 -0.74 28.79 11.27
C GLU A 421 -1.14 28.55 9.81
N ASP A 422 -0.16 28.36 8.92
CA ASP A 422 -0.41 28.24 7.50
C ASP A 422 -1.08 26.91 7.13
N SER A 423 -2.01 27.02 6.17
CA SER A 423 -2.66 25.89 5.53
C SER A 423 -2.38 25.97 4.04
N MET A 424 -1.74 24.94 3.49
CA MET A 424 -1.23 24.97 2.14
C MET A 424 -1.76 23.84 1.26
N LEU A 425 -1.88 24.11 -0.04
CA LEU A 425 -2.10 23.09 -1.07
C LEU A 425 -0.82 22.89 -1.89
N VAL A 426 -0.43 21.64 -2.07
CA VAL A 426 0.74 21.25 -2.86
C VAL A 426 0.39 20.05 -3.73
N ILE A 427 0.97 19.97 -4.91
CA ILE A 427 0.92 18.73 -5.70
C ILE A 427 1.75 17.67 -4.99
N THR A 428 1.22 16.44 -4.88
CA THR A 428 1.85 15.37 -4.10
C THR A 428 3.20 15.00 -4.69
N SER A 429 3.26 14.72 -6.01
CA SER A 429 4.46 14.21 -6.68
C SER A 429 5.06 13.05 -5.86
N ALA A 430 6.35 13.08 -5.52
CA ALA A 430 6.97 12.09 -4.63
C ALA A 430 6.85 12.43 -3.12
N GLY A 431 6.27 13.57 -2.78
CA GLY A 431 6.09 14.05 -1.40
C GLY A 431 7.31 14.74 -0.78
N ASP A 432 8.41 14.90 -1.52
CA ASP A 432 9.68 15.42 -0.97
C ASP A 432 9.56 16.86 -0.47
N ASN A 433 8.91 17.73 -1.24
CA ASN A 433 8.72 19.14 -0.91
C ASN A 433 7.79 19.30 0.29
N ALA A 434 6.67 18.57 0.31
CA ALA A 434 5.72 18.59 1.41
C ALA A 434 6.37 18.18 2.75
N LEU A 435 7.23 17.15 2.73
CA LEU A 435 8.03 16.75 3.89
C LEU A 435 9.04 17.83 4.29
N HIS A 436 9.65 18.53 3.32
CA HIS A 436 10.55 19.64 3.61
C HIS A 436 9.83 20.79 4.32
N TYR A 437 8.65 21.18 3.84
CA TYR A 437 7.84 22.24 4.46
C TYR A 437 7.39 21.87 5.88
N ALA A 438 7.01 20.61 6.09
CA ALA A 438 6.69 20.10 7.41
C ALA A 438 7.87 20.20 8.40
N ILE A 439 9.10 20.00 7.93
CA ILE A 439 10.30 20.11 8.77
C ILE A 439 10.64 21.57 9.08
N GLU A 440 10.61 22.45 8.09
CA GLU A 440 11.11 23.83 8.24
C GLU A 440 10.11 24.75 8.95
N ALA A 441 8.81 24.61 8.66
CA ALA A 441 7.79 25.53 9.16
C ALA A 441 6.72 24.88 10.06
N GLY A 442 6.55 23.55 10.00
CA GLY A 442 5.49 22.85 10.74
C GLY A 442 4.09 23.43 10.52
N PRO A 443 3.64 23.63 9.26
CA PRO A 443 2.34 24.25 8.97
C PRO A 443 1.20 23.41 9.53
N LYS A 444 0.10 24.09 9.89
CA LYS A 444 -1.12 23.48 10.42
C LYS A 444 -1.68 22.38 9.51
N ARG A 445 -1.63 22.59 8.19
CA ARG A 445 -2.25 21.71 7.21
C ARG A 445 -1.52 21.73 5.88
N ILE A 446 -1.26 20.55 5.32
CA ILE A 446 -0.70 20.36 3.99
C ILE A 446 -1.64 19.45 3.19
N HIS A 447 -2.39 20.03 2.26
CA HIS A 447 -3.21 19.31 1.29
C HIS A 447 -2.32 18.85 0.13
N CYS A 448 -1.95 17.57 0.12
CA CYS A 448 -1.21 16.96 -0.97
C CYS A 448 -2.20 16.41 -1.99
N VAL A 449 -2.18 16.92 -3.23
CA VAL A 449 -3.17 16.56 -4.26
C VAL A 449 -2.50 15.86 -5.43
N ASP A 450 -3.08 14.74 -5.90
CA ASP A 450 -2.62 14.05 -7.10
C ASP A 450 -3.75 13.19 -7.68
N MET A 451 -3.85 13.12 -9.01
CA MET A 451 -4.81 12.23 -9.68
C MET A 451 -4.29 10.79 -9.76
N ASN A 452 -2.97 10.58 -9.72
CA ASN A 452 -2.36 9.26 -9.70
C ASN A 452 -2.34 8.71 -8.27
N PRO A 453 -3.13 7.66 -7.95
CA PRO A 453 -3.15 7.10 -6.60
C PRO A 453 -1.78 6.58 -6.12
N CYS A 454 -0.90 6.20 -7.04
CA CYS A 454 0.43 5.69 -6.72
C CYS A 454 1.34 6.74 -6.08
N GLN A 455 1.16 8.02 -6.41
CA GLN A 455 1.89 9.12 -5.79
C GLN A 455 1.50 9.30 -4.33
N GLY A 456 0.20 9.23 -4.06
CA GLY A 456 -0.32 9.18 -2.69
C GLY A 456 0.17 7.95 -1.92
N HIS A 457 0.21 6.77 -2.55
CA HIS A 457 0.77 5.56 -1.91
C HIS A 457 2.25 5.70 -1.56
N LEU A 458 3.04 6.45 -2.35
CA LEU A 458 4.45 6.73 -2.09
C LEU A 458 4.65 7.69 -0.92
N LEU A 459 3.95 8.84 -0.91
CA LEU A 459 4.04 9.76 0.22
C LEU A 459 3.54 9.08 1.51
N GLU A 460 2.43 8.35 1.46
CA GLU A 460 1.92 7.61 2.62
C GLU A 460 2.92 6.56 3.13
N LEU A 461 3.65 5.87 2.24
CA LEU A 461 4.72 4.96 2.65
C LEU A 461 5.86 5.68 3.37
N LYS A 462 6.27 6.87 2.89
CA LYS A 462 7.29 7.69 3.57
C LYS A 462 6.81 8.10 4.96
N LEU A 463 5.60 8.64 5.09
CA LEU A 463 4.99 9.02 6.38
C LEU A 463 4.94 7.82 7.35
N ALA A 464 4.42 6.69 6.89
CA ALA A 464 4.30 5.46 7.68
C ALA A 464 5.66 4.91 8.11
N ALA A 465 6.67 4.99 7.25
CA ALA A 465 8.03 4.54 7.54
C ALA A 465 8.72 5.46 8.55
N ILE A 466 8.56 6.78 8.44
CA ILE A 466 9.09 7.74 9.44
C ILE A 466 8.52 7.46 10.82
N GLN A 467 7.19 7.24 10.91
CA GLN A 467 6.53 6.91 12.16
C GLN A 467 7.04 5.60 12.78
N SER A 468 7.29 4.57 11.96
CA SER A 468 7.41 3.17 12.43
C SER A 468 8.84 2.64 12.53
N LEU A 469 9.77 3.21 11.75
CA LEU A 469 11.12 2.68 11.56
C LEU A 469 12.16 3.53 12.28
N ARG A 470 13.38 3.01 12.39
CA ARG A 470 14.55 3.80 12.76
C ARG A 470 15.12 4.53 11.53
N HIS A 471 15.94 5.54 11.76
CA HIS A 471 16.57 6.33 10.69
C HIS A 471 17.41 5.45 9.75
N ASP A 472 18.17 4.47 10.26
CA ASP A 472 19.02 3.60 9.45
C ASP A 472 18.21 2.72 8.47
N GLU A 473 17.08 2.20 8.93
CA GLU A 473 16.14 1.42 8.12
C GLU A 473 15.47 2.30 7.06
N PHE A 474 15.02 3.49 7.46
CA PHE A 474 14.41 4.48 6.57
C PHE A 474 15.39 4.96 5.49
N PHE A 475 16.62 5.28 5.87
CA PHE A 475 17.69 5.67 4.97
C PHE A 475 18.13 4.51 4.07
N SER A 476 18.07 3.26 4.53
CA SER A 476 18.28 2.12 3.62
C SER A 476 17.21 2.11 2.52
N MET A 477 15.92 2.22 2.89
CA MET A 477 14.82 2.21 1.94
C MET A 477 14.89 3.38 0.95
N PHE A 478 14.90 4.61 1.44
CA PHE A 478 14.77 5.81 0.60
C PHE A 478 16.12 6.47 0.31
N GLY A 479 17.08 6.48 1.22
CA GLY A 479 18.42 7.01 0.93
C GLY A 479 19.17 6.14 -0.09
N LYS A 480 19.37 4.85 0.23
CA LYS A 480 20.05 3.89 -0.65
C LYS A 480 19.15 3.32 -1.74
N GLY A 481 17.84 3.55 -1.66
CA GLY A 481 16.85 2.98 -2.56
C GLY A 481 16.68 1.46 -2.40
N ARG A 482 17.19 0.82 -1.33
CA ARG A 482 17.27 -0.65 -1.24
C ARG A 482 17.07 -1.19 0.16
N HIS A 483 16.31 -2.26 0.27
CA HIS A 483 16.08 -2.96 1.53
C HIS A 483 15.84 -4.45 1.29
N SER A 484 16.66 -5.31 1.91
CA SER A 484 16.68 -6.76 1.66
C SER A 484 15.39 -7.47 2.09
N ASN A 485 14.66 -6.91 3.05
CA ASN A 485 13.46 -7.52 3.62
C ASN A 485 12.29 -6.54 3.77
N PHE A 486 12.00 -5.75 2.72
CA PHE A 486 10.89 -4.78 2.73
C PHE A 486 9.55 -5.44 3.07
N ARG A 487 9.28 -6.65 2.54
CA ARG A 487 8.04 -7.38 2.80
C ARG A 487 7.77 -7.60 4.30
N ALA A 488 8.78 -7.98 5.07
CA ALA A 488 8.62 -8.20 6.50
C ALA A 488 8.38 -6.89 7.26
N LEU A 489 9.09 -5.81 6.90
CA LEU A 489 8.86 -4.48 7.49
C LEU A 489 7.45 -3.97 7.19
N LEU A 490 7.01 -4.14 5.93
CA LEU A 490 5.68 -3.75 5.48
C LEU A 490 4.59 -4.39 6.33
N ASP A 491 4.64 -5.71 6.53
CA ASP A 491 3.62 -6.44 7.28
C ASP A 491 3.70 -6.15 8.80
N SER A 492 4.91 -6.20 9.39
CA SER A 492 5.08 -6.25 10.85
C SER A 492 5.21 -4.90 11.57
N ARG A 493 5.57 -3.82 10.84
CA ARG A 493 5.88 -2.51 11.42
C ARG A 493 5.12 -1.37 10.74
N ILE A 494 5.09 -1.35 9.41
CA ILE A 494 4.53 -0.23 8.63
C ILE A 494 3.00 -0.35 8.46
N SER A 495 2.47 -1.57 8.37
CA SER A 495 1.05 -1.82 8.08
C SER A 495 0.04 -1.04 8.94
N PRO A 496 0.24 -0.82 10.26
CA PRO A 496 -0.73 -0.08 11.09
C PRO A 496 -0.88 1.40 10.72
N GLN A 497 0.13 1.98 10.06
CA GLN A 497 0.16 3.39 9.68
C GLN A 497 -0.30 3.66 8.25
N LEU A 498 -0.38 2.61 7.42
CA LEU A 498 -0.84 2.75 6.04
C LEU A 498 -2.36 2.72 5.97
N SER A 499 -2.92 3.16 4.85
CA SER A 499 -4.27 2.84 4.43
C SER A 499 -4.38 1.40 3.93
N SER A 500 -5.61 0.89 3.82
CA SER A 500 -5.86 -0.45 3.25
C SER A 500 -5.43 -0.51 1.76
N SER A 501 -5.67 0.57 1.01
CA SER A 501 -5.32 0.64 -0.42
C SER A 501 -3.81 0.70 -0.64
N ALA A 502 -3.09 1.55 0.11
CA ALA A 502 -1.63 1.61 0.01
C ALA A 502 -0.96 0.30 0.45
N TYR A 503 -1.45 -0.33 1.51
CA TYR A 503 -0.95 -1.64 1.92
C TYR A 503 -1.09 -2.67 0.80
N GLN A 504 -2.24 -2.73 0.10
CA GLN A 504 -2.45 -3.63 -1.03
C GLN A 504 -1.49 -3.35 -2.18
N PHE A 505 -1.28 -2.08 -2.52
CA PHE A 505 -0.33 -1.66 -3.55
C PHE A 505 1.09 -2.11 -3.22
N TRP A 506 1.60 -1.82 -2.01
CA TRP A 506 2.96 -2.20 -1.61
C TRP A 506 3.14 -3.69 -1.38
N ARG A 507 2.09 -4.40 -0.99
CA ARG A 507 2.08 -5.87 -0.94
C ARG A 507 2.27 -6.43 -2.36
N ALA A 508 1.60 -5.86 -3.36
CA ALA A 508 1.71 -6.31 -4.74
C ALA A 508 3.08 -5.97 -5.38
N ASN A 509 3.77 -4.97 -4.85
CA ASN A 509 5.09 -4.48 -5.29
C ASN A 509 6.13 -4.62 -4.16
N ASP A 510 6.18 -5.78 -3.51
CA ASP A 510 7.05 -6.04 -2.36
C ASP A 510 8.54 -6.15 -2.74
N ASP A 511 8.84 -6.15 -4.04
CA ASP A 511 10.17 -6.11 -4.64
C ASP A 511 10.65 -4.70 -5.00
N ALA A 512 9.86 -3.65 -4.71
CA ALA A 512 10.19 -2.25 -5.05
C ALA A 512 11.56 -1.78 -4.52
N PHE A 513 12.06 -2.39 -3.44
CA PHE A 513 13.38 -2.09 -2.84
C PHE A 513 14.41 -3.22 -3.01
N SER A 514 14.15 -4.21 -3.87
CA SER A 514 15.09 -5.31 -4.18
C SER A 514 16.32 -4.79 -4.96
N SER A 515 16.07 -3.85 -5.86
CA SER A 515 17.04 -3.02 -6.56
C SER A 515 16.75 -1.54 -6.24
N SER A 516 17.51 -0.60 -6.82
CA SER A 516 17.29 0.83 -6.55
C SER A 516 15.83 1.22 -6.82
N PHE A 517 15.15 1.68 -5.77
CA PHE A 517 13.79 2.18 -5.78
C PHE A 517 13.55 3.18 -6.91
N TYR A 518 14.50 4.10 -7.10
CA TYR A 518 14.45 5.17 -8.10
C TYR A 518 14.54 4.69 -9.55
N MET A 519 14.98 3.44 -9.79
CA MET A 519 15.00 2.82 -11.12
C MET A 519 13.66 2.17 -11.51
N HIS A 520 12.66 2.23 -10.64
CA HIS A 520 11.28 1.79 -10.90
C HIS A 520 10.40 2.99 -11.26
N GLY A 521 9.14 2.73 -11.61
CA GLY A 521 8.22 3.77 -12.07
C GLY A 521 8.49 4.25 -13.50
N TYR A 522 7.74 5.27 -13.94
CA TYR A 522 7.91 5.85 -15.27
C TYR A 522 9.26 6.58 -15.40
N SER A 523 9.60 7.46 -14.44
CA SER A 523 10.91 8.14 -14.38
C SER A 523 12.11 7.17 -14.33
N GLY A 524 11.95 6.01 -13.69
CA GLY A 524 12.98 4.97 -13.67
C GLY A 524 13.30 4.37 -15.06
N LEU A 525 12.40 4.47 -16.05
CA LEU A 525 12.71 4.11 -17.43
C LEU A 525 13.77 5.05 -18.02
N ALA A 526 13.63 6.36 -17.82
CA ALA A 526 14.59 7.35 -18.27
C ALA A 526 15.97 7.14 -17.60
N LEU A 527 15.99 6.90 -16.29
CA LEU A 527 17.25 6.66 -15.56
C LEU A 527 17.96 5.38 -16.01
N ARG A 528 17.21 4.29 -16.24
CA ARG A 528 17.79 3.05 -16.78
C ARG A 528 18.35 3.25 -18.17
N LEU A 529 17.66 4.01 -19.03
CA LEU A 529 18.16 4.32 -20.37
C LEU A 529 19.43 5.17 -20.32
N ALA A 530 19.46 6.22 -19.49
CA ALA A 530 20.65 7.05 -19.29
C ALA A 530 21.85 6.19 -18.84
N LYS A 531 21.64 5.26 -17.90
CA LYS A 531 22.68 4.32 -17.45
C LYS A 531 23.18 3.38 -18.55
N ILE A 532 22.31 2.95 -19.46
CA ILE A 532 22.69 2.18 -20.65
C ILE A 532 23.55 3.05 -21.58
N ILE A 533 23.12 4.29 -21.85
CA ILE A 533 23.86 5.24 -22.69
C ILE A 533 25.27 5.49 -22.11
N PHE A 534 25.39 5.76 -20.81
CA PHE A 534 26.69 5.96 -20.15
C PHE A 534 27.57 4.71 -20.18
N ARG A 535 26.98 3.52 -20.13
CA ARG A 535 27.73 2.27 -20.28
C ARG A 535 28.26 2.09 -21.70
N LEU A 536 27.44 2.36 -22.71
CA LEU A 536 27.83 2.26 -24.12
C LEU A 536 28.87 3.31 -24.51
N ALA A 537 28.77 4.52 -23.95
CA ALA A 537 29.76 5.58 -24.15
C ALA A 537 31.05 5.40 -23.34
N GLY A 538 31.13 4.39 -22.46
CA GLY A 538 32.32 4.11 -21.65
C GLY A 538 32.56 5.08 -20.48
N VAL A 539 31.61 5.97 -20.17
CA VAL A 539 31.76 7.05 -19.18
C VAL A 539 31.21 6.71 -17.79
N THR A 540 30.90 5.43 -17.52
CA THR A 540 30.28 5.03 -16.24
C THR A 540 31.16 5.36 -15.02
N LYS A 541 32.49 5.25 -15.15
CA LYS A 541 33.42 5.64 -14.08
C LYS A 541 33.48 7.15 -13.89
N ASP A 542 33.38 7.91 -14.97
CA ASP A 542 33.36 9.38 -14.94
C ASP A 542 32.08 9.89 -14.28
N VAL A 543 30.94 9.22 -14.46
CA VAL A 543 29.69 9.53 -13.74
C VAL A 543 29.89 9.41 -12.22
N GLN A 544 30.55 8.34 -11.75
CA GLN A 544 30.86 8.17 -10.33
C GLN A 544 31.85 9.24 -9.85
N ALA A 545 32.91 9.50 -10.62
CA ALA A 545 33.90 10.53 -10.29
C ALA A 545 33.29 11.93 -10.21
N LEU A 546 32.33 12.25 -11.09
CA LEU A 546 31.59 13.51 -11.06
C LEU A 546 30.79 13.66 -9.76
N CYS A 547 30.18 12.58 -9.26
CA CYS A 547 29.38 12.62 -8.03
C CYS A 547 30.24 12.60 -6.76
N ASP A 548 31.49 12.13 -6.84
CA ASP A 548 32.39 11.97 -5.69
C ASP A 548 33.44 13.08 -5.56
N CYS A 549 33.50 14.01 -6.52
CA CYS A 549 34.48 15.10 -6.54
C CYS A 549 34.31 16.08 -5.35
N ASP A 550 35.43 16.64 -4.89
CA ASP A 550 35.47 17.58 -3.75
C ASP A 550 35.44 19.05 -4.18
N THR A 551 35.73 19.34 -5.45
CA THR A 551 35.88 20.71 -5.97
C THR A 551 34.97 20.94 -7.19
N LEU A 552 34.50 22.17 -7.35
CA LEU A 552 33.69 22.56 -8.50
C LEU A 552 34.50 22.56 -9.80
N GLU A 553 35.80 22.83 -9.71
CA GLU A 553 36.72 22.82 -10.84
C GLU A 553 36.83 21.42 -11.45
N ASP A 554 37.02 20.38 -10.62
CA ASP A 554 37.07 19.00 -11.09
C ASP A 554 35.71 18.53 -11.60
N GLN A 555 34.62 18.88 -10.92
CA GLN A 555 33.26 18.58 -11.37
C GLN A 555 33.01 19.17 -12.77
N THR A 556 33.34 20.45 -12.94
CA THR A 556 33.17 21.19 -14.20
C THR A 556 34.00 20.56 -15.31
N ARG A 557 35.25 20.17 -15.01
CA ARG A 557 36.13 19.50 -15.97
C ARG A 557 35.54 18.17 -16.43
N ILE A 558 35.15 17.30 -15.50
CA ILE A 558 34.55 15.99 -15.82
C ILE A 558 33.24 16.17 -16.60
N TRP A 559 32.39 17.11 -16.19
CA TRP A 559 31.16 17.44 -16.90
C TRP A 559 31.44 17.80 -18.36
N ARG A 560 32.30 18.80 -18.59
CA ARG A 560 32.60 19.33 -19.94
C ARG A 560 33.28 18.30 -20.83
N GLU A 561 34.24 17.55 -20.29
CA GLU A 561 35.07 16.62 -21.07
C GLU A 561 34.40 15.27 -21.31
N LYS A 562 33.54 14.80 -20.39
CA LYS A 562 33.05 13.41 -20.40
C LYS A 562 31.54 13.30 -20.55
N LEU A 563 30.74 13.95 -19.70
CA LEU A 563 29.29 13.74 -19.67
C LEU A 563 28.53 14.62 -20.68
N ARG A 564 28.89 15.89 -20.77
CA ARG A 564 28.24 16.87 -21.66
C ARG A 564 28.23 16.40 -23.12
N PRO A 565 29.32 15.87 -23.71
CA PRO A 565 29.30 15.38 -25.10
C PRO A 565 28.38 14.19 -25.32
N VAL A 566 28.14 13.38 -24.29
CA VAL A 566 27.24 12.21 -24.35
C VAL A 566 25.79 12.64 -24.24
N LEU A 567 25.46 13.53 -23.29
CA LEU A 567 24.08 13.98 -23.04
C LEU A 567 23.55 14.94 -24.10
N LEU A 568 24.41 15.82 -24.64
CA LEU A 568 24.06 16.75 -25.71
C LEU A 568 24.29 16.18 -27.11
N ASN A 569 24.50 14.86 -27.22
CA ASN A 569 24.62 14.20 -28.51
C ASN A 569 23.31 14.34 -29.32
N PRO A 570 23.35 14.62 -30.64
CA PRO A 570 22.16 14.78 -31.48
C PRO A 570 21.16 13.62 -31.38
N ILE A 571 21.62 12.38 -31.21
CA ILE A 571 20.74 11.20 -31.07
C ILE A 571 19.97 11.25 -29.75
N VAL A 572 20.66 11.60 -28.66
CA VAL A 572 20.06 11.73 -27.32
C VAL A 572 19.07 12.89 -27.30
N VAL A 573 19.43 14.03 -27.88
CA VAL A 573 18.54 15.19 -28.00
C VAL A 573 17.33 14.88 -28.89
N ALA A 574 17.49 14.12 -29.97
CA ALA A 574 16.39 13.68 -30.81
C ALA A 574 15.41 12.76 -30.05
N LEU A 575 15.93 11.89 -29.17
CA LEU A 575 15.09 11.08 -28.29
C LEU A 575 14.32 11.95 -27.29
N LEU A 576 14.97 12.92 -26.64
CA LEU A 576 14.34 13.85 -25.70
C LEU A 576 13.28 14.75 -26.36
N LYS A 577 13.41 14.99 -27.67
CA LYS A 577 12.41 15.72 -28.47
C LYS A 577 11.14 14.89 -28.75
N SER A 578 11.19 13.57 -28.60
CA SER A 578 10.09 12.65 -28.93
C SER A 578 8.91 12.81 -27.96
N PRO A 579 7.70 13.14 -28.44
CA PRO A 579 6.51 13.26 -27.60
C PRO A 579 6.21 12.00 -26.77
N VAL A 580 6.42 10.82 -27.37
CA VAL A 580 6.18 9.53 -26.71
C VAL A 580 7.15 9.34 -25.55
N PHE A 581 8.40 9.77 -25.71
CA PHE A 581 9.40 9.70 -24.65
C PHE A 581 9.13 10.72 -23.54
N CYS A 582 8.82 11.97 -23.91
CA CYS A 582 8.43 13.02 -22.96
C CYS A 582 7.31 12.55 -22.04
N TRP A 583 6.21 12.00 -22.59
CA TRP A 583 5.08 11.54 -21.79
C TRP A 583 5.41 10.28 -20.97
N ASN A 584 5.89 9.21 -21.62
CA ASN A 584 6.03 7.90 -20.97
C ASN A 584 7.26 7.78 -20.06
N ALA A 585 8.28 8.61 -20.22
CA ALA A 585 9.52 8.51 -19.46
C ALA A 585 9.78 9.73 -18.58
N LEU A 586 9.37 10.93 -19.02
CA LEU A 586 9.63 12.18 -18.32
C LEU A 586 8.39 12.80 -17.67
N GLY A 587 7.18 12.32 -17.99
CA GLY A 587 5.92 12.89 -17.49
C GLY A 587 5.60 14.29 -18.04
N VAL A 588 6.19 14.67 -19.18
CA VAL A 588 6.04 16.00 -19.80
C VAL A 588 4.94 15.97 -20.88
N PRO A 589 3.85 16.76 -20.74
CA PRO A 589 2.77 16.81 -21.71
C PRO A 589 3.14 17.60 -22.97
N LEU A 590 2.31 17.46 -24.02
CA LEU A 590 2.51 18.12 -25.31
C LEU A 590 2.52 19.65 -25.21
N ASN A 591 1.66 20.24 -24.39
CA ASN A 591 1.53 21.69 -24.24
C ASN A 591 2.79 22.30 -23.63
N GLN A 592 3.26 21.75 -22.49
CA GLN A 592 4.53 22.15 -21.89
C GLN A 592 5.71 21.99 -22.86
N ARG A 593 5.75 20.88 -23.62
CA ARG A 593 6.77 20.69 -24.66
C ARG A 593 6.72 21.77 -25.74
N ASN A 594 5.54 22.21 -26.16
CA ASN A 594 5.40 23.27 -27.16
C ASN A 594 5.91 24.61 -26.61
N MET A 595 5.65 24.92 -25.34
CA MET A 595 6.21 26.12 -24.68
C MET A 595 7.75 26.13 -24.69
N ILE A 596 8.38 24.96 -24.49
CA ILE A 596 9.85 24.83 -24.60
C ILE A 596 10.34 25.21 -26.00
N LEU A 597 9.64 24.72 -27.03
CA LEU A 597 9.97 24.87 -28.46
C LEU A 597 9.69 26.27 -29.01
N GLU A 598 8.72 27.01 -28.46
CA GLU A 598 8.40 28.38 -28.85
C GLU A 598 9.52 29.37 -28.49
N GLU A 599 10.31 29.04 -27.47
CA GLU A 599 11.35 29.89 -26.89
C GLU A 599 12.78 29.38 -27.18
N GLY A 600 12.94 28.40 -28.07
CA GLY A 600 14.25 27.89 -28.49
C GLY A 600 14.25 26.42 -28.89
N THR A 601 15.42 25.81 -29.01
CA THR A 601 15.53 24.38 -29.32
C THR A 601 15.58 23.52 -28.06
N PHE A 602 15.26 22.22 -28.19
CA PHE A 602 15.49 21.26 -27.10
C PHE A 602 16.97 21.15 -26.71
N TYR A 603 17.88 21.35 -27.66
CA TYR A 603 19.32 21.41 -27.36
C TYR A 603 19.60 22.57 -26.40
N ASP A 604 19.13 23.77 -26.74
CA ASP A 604 19.33 24.96 -25.91
C ASP A 604 18.68 24.81 -24.53
N TYR A 605 17.50 24.20 -24.47
CA TYR A 605 16.83 23.90 -23.21
C TYR A 605 17.67 22.97 -22.32
N VAL A 606 18.12 21.83 -22.84
CA VAL A 606 18.94 20.87 -22.06
C VAL A 606 20.29 21.49 -21.67
N HIS A 607 20.92 22.21 -22.60
CA HIS A 607 22.17 22.93 -22.37
C HIS A 607 22.03 23.95 -21.23
N ASN A 608 21.05 24.84 -21.32
CA ASN A 608 20.82 25.90 -20.33
C ASN A 608 20.27 25.37 -19.00
N THR A 609 19.78 24.13 -18.97
CA THR A 609 19.36 23.43 -17.75
C THR A 609 20.57 22.82 -17.04
N LEU A 610 21.40 22.04 -17.75
CA LEU A 610 22.43 21.21 -17.14
C LEU A 610 23.78 21.91 -16.93
N ASP A 611 24.24 22.71 -17.89
CA ASP A 611 25.58 23.33 -17.81
C ASP A 611 25.74 24.23 -16.58
N PRO A 612 24.78 25.11 -16.22
CA PRO A 612 24.89 25.95 -15.03
C PRO A 612 24.99 25.17 -13.72
N LEU A 613 24.35 24.00 -13.63
CA LEU A 613 24.31 23.22 -12.40
C LEU A 613 25.66 22.58 -12.10
N ALA A 614 26.29 22.01 -13.13
CA ALA A 614 27.59 21.37 -13.00
C ALA A 614 28.70 22.35 -12.58
N THR A 615 28.54 23.64 -12.87
CA THR A 615 29.50 24.70 -12.50
C THR A 615 29.17 25.42 -11.20
N THR A 616 27.92 25.37 -10.72
CA THR A 616 27.46 26.17 -9.57
C THR A 616 27.34 25.35 -8.30
N TYR A 617 26.89 24.09 -8.40
CA TYR A 617 26.57 23.28 -7.23
C TYR A 617 27.34 21.97 -7.23
N LEU A 618 28.03 21.68 -6.13
CA LEU A 618 28.70 20.39 -5.96
C LEU A 618 27.66 19.29 -5.76
N PHE A 619 27.68 18.26 -6.60
CA PHE A 619 26.72 17.15 -6.56
C PHE A 619 26.89 16.33 -5.27
N LYS A 620 28.15 16.18 -4.81
CA LYS A 620 28.53 15.44 -3.60
C LYS A 620 27.88 15.94 -2.31
N THR A 621 27.59 17.25 -2.21
CA THR A 621 27.14 17.89 -0.96
C THR A 621 25.90 18.78 -1.09
N GLY A 622 25.54 19.23 -2.30
CA GLY A 622 24.55 20.30 -2.47
C GLY A 622 23.41 20.02 -3.45
N SER A 623 23.67 19.41 -4.60
CA SER A 623 22.65 19.12 -5.64
C SER A 623 22.30 17.63 -5.70
N TYR A 624 21.51 17.19 -4.74
CA TYR A 624 21.12 15.78 -4.61
C TYR A 624 20.20 15.28 -5.74
N PHE A 625 19.50 16.18 -6.44
CA PHE A 625 18.58 15.82 -7.52
C PHE A 625 19.30 15.10 -8.65
N TYR A 626 20.39 15.69 -9.15
CA TYR A 626 21.17 15.12 -10.23
C TYR A 626 22.05 13.96 -9.77
N LEU A 627 22.62 14.04 -8.57
CA LEU A 627 23.32 12.91 -7.95
C LEU A 627 22.43 11.67 -7.92
N LEU A 628 21.16 11.82 -7.51
CA LEU A 628 20.20 10.72 -7.51
C LEU A 628 20.02 10.11 -8.91
N THR A 629 19.83 10.94 -9.94
CA THR A 629 19.62 10.44 -11.30
C THR A 629 20.83 9.71 -11.87
N LEU A 630 22.03 10.12 -11.47
CA LEU A 630 23.29 9.56 -11.95
C LEU A 630 23.65 8.25 -11.23
N LEU A 631 23.48 8.21 -9.90
CA LEU A 631 23.83 7.04 -9.08
C LEU A 631 22.68 6.05 -8.91
N GLY A 632 21.44 6.53 -8.97
CA GLY A 632 20.23 5.80 -8.61
C GLY A 632 20.02 5.70 -7.09
N HIS A 633 20.71 6.50 -6.29
CA HIS A 633 20.51 6.59 -4.84
C HIS A 633 21.07 7.92 -4.31
N TYR A 634 20.67 8.30 -3.11
CA TYR A 634 21.25 9.42 -2.37
C TYR A 634 22.49 9.00 -1.59
N THR A 635 23.26 9.99 -1.10
CA THR A 635 24.32 9.79 -0.12
C THR A 635 23.96 10.52 1.18
N PRO A 636 24.56 10.16 2.33
CA PRO A 636 24.32 10.90 3.58
C PRO A 636 24.69 12.39 3.48
N ALA A 637 25.65 12.75 2.61
CA ALA A 637 26.09 14.12 2.40
C ALA A 637 25.22 14.90 1.41
N SER A 638 24.50 14.22 0.51
CA SER A 638 23.66 14.83 -0.53
C SER A 638 22.34 14.08 -0.63
N CYS A 639 21.38 14.52 0.18
CA CYS A 639 20.03 13.99 0.24
C CYS A 639 19.02 15.08 0.66
N PRO A 640 17.73 14.89 0.33
CA PRO A 640 16.63 15.69 0.87
C PRO A 640 16.64 15.76 2.41
N ARG A 641 16.15 16.87 2.98
CA ARG A 641 16.15 17.10 4.43
C ARG A 641 15.47 15.99 5.24
N TYR A 642 14.40 15.39 4.72
CA TYR A 642 13.69 14.29 5.42
C TYR A 642 14.51 12.99 5.52
N LEU A 643 15.61 12.87 4.78
CA LEU A 643 16.56 11.75 4.88
C LEU A 643 17.72 12.03 5.83
N THR A 644 17.96 13.27 6.22
CA THR A 644 18.99 13.57 7.22
C THR A 644 18.52 13.09 8.60
N PRO A 645 19.45 12.75 9.52
CA PRO A 645 19.07 12.38 10.88
C PRO A 645 18.22 13.46 11.56
N SER A 646 18.61 14.74 11.43
CA SER A 646 17.90 15.85 12.04
C SER A 646 16.50 16.07 11.47
N GLY A 647 16.31 15.95 10.15
CA GLY A 647 14.99 16.09 9.53
C GLY A 647 14.08 14.90 9.83
N PHE A 648 14.63 13.68 9.85
CA PHE A 648 13.90 12.49 10.27
C PHE A 648 13.42 12.59 11.72
N ASP A 649 14.32 12.99 12.64
CA ASP A 649 14.00 13.14 14.05
C ASP A 649 12.98 14.27 14.29
N ALA A 650 13.07 15.37 13.53
CA ALA A 650 12.09 16.46 13.58
C ALA A 650 10.68 15.98 13.21
N LEU A 651 10.55 15.18 12.15
CA LEU A 651 9.26 14.63 11.73
C LEU A 651 8.72 13.55 12.68
N LYS A 652 9.61 12.77 13.32
CA LYS A 652 9.23 11.68 14.23
C LYS A 652 8.94 12.16 15.65
N LYS A 653 9.39 13.36 16.02
CA LYS A 653 9.21 13.95 17.35
C LYS A 653 7.74 13.93 17.79
N ASN A 654 7.52 13.81 19.11
CA ASN A 654 6.19 13.81 19.73
C ASN A 654 5.23 12.77 19.10
N ASP A 655 5.74 11.57 18.83
CA ASP A 655 4.99 10.51 18.15
C ASP A 655 4.43 10.93 16.78
N GLY A 656 5.19 11.74 16.03
CA GLY A 656 4.84 12.14 14.67
C GLY A 656 3.82 13.26 14.58
N GLU A 657 3.76 14.16 15.56
CA GLU A 657 2.85 15.31 15.59
C GLU A 657 2.89 16.12 14.27
N ALA A 658 4.08 16.38 13.73
CA ALA A 658 4.25 17.09 12.46
C ALA A 658 3.64 16.34 11.27
N LEU A 659 3.53 15.01 11.34
CA LEU A 659 2.91 14.21 10.29
C LEU A 659 1.38 14.33 10.30
N ASP A 660 0.76 14.76 11.41
CA ASP A 660 -0.68 14.99 11.42
C ASP A 660 -1.10 16.06 10.41
N ALA A 661 -0.21 17.00 10.07
CA ALA A 661 -0.46 18.08 9.10
C ALA A 661 -0.92 17.59 7.71
N PHE A 662 -0.59 16.35 7.31
CA PHE A 662 -0.79 15.87 5.94
C PHE A 662 -2.22 15.36 5.66
N ARG A 663 -2.86 15.87 4.61
CA ARG A 663 -4.08 15.28 4.02
C ARG A 663 -3.83 15.00 2.54
N LEU A 664 -3.84 13.72 2.17
CA LEU A 664 -3.54 13.24 0.82
C LEU A 664 -4.85 12.98 0.06
N HIS A 665 -5.06 13.76 -0.99
CA HIS A 665 -6.22 13.69 -1.88
C HIS A 665 -5.89 12.86 -3.13
N THR A 666 -6.87 12.10 -3.62
CA THR A 666 -6.76 11.41 -4.93
C THR A 666 -7.82 11.95 -5.87
N ASP A 667 -7.53 13.10 -6.45
CA ASP A 667 -8.48 13.81 -7.31
C ASP A 667 -7.74 14.88 -8.13
N ALA A 668 -8.45 15.50 -9.06
CA ALA A 668 -7.99 16.71 -9.74
C ALA A 668 -7.93 17.90 -8.77
N ILE A 669 -6.99 18.82 -8.98
CA ILE A 669 -6.79 20.02 -8.15
C ILE A 669 -8.09 20.81 -8.02
N VAL A 670 -8.76 21.10 -9.13
CA VAL A 670 -10.05 21.82 -9.14
C VAL A 670 -11.12 21.17 -8.26
N ASN A 671 -11.20 19.83 -8.20
CA ASN A 671 -12.20 19.13 -7.39
C ASN A 671 -11.88 19.24 -5.89
N VAL A 672 -10.60 19.15 -5.52
CA VAL A 672 -10.18 19.39 -4.13
C VAL A 672 -10.49 20.82 -3.73
N LEU A 673 -10.13 21.80 -4.58
CA LEU A 673 -10.40 23.22 -4.32
C LEU A 673 -11.90 23.46 -4.08
N ARG A 674 -12.79 22.88 -4.91
CA ARG A 674 -14.26 22.99 -4.76
C ARG A 674 -14.77 22.48 -3.39
N GLY A 675 -14.15 21.45 -2.83
CA GLY A 675 -14.50 20.96 -1.49
C GLY A 675 -14.05 21.90 -0.37
N LEU A 676 -12.91 22.56 -0.54
CA LEU A 676 -12.36 23.45 0.48
C LEU A 676 -13.23 24.70 0.68
N SER A 677 -13.37 25.12 1.93
CA SER A 677 -14.12 26.33 2.28
C SER A 677 -13.40 27.60 1.82
N LYS A 678 -14.15 28.70 1.72
CA LYS A 678 -13.60 30.02 1.39
C LYS A 678 -12.55 30.41 2.44
N TRP A 679 -11.41 30.93 1.99
CA TRP A 679 -10.29 31.39 2.85
C TRP A 679 -9.67 30.30 3.74
N SER A 680 -9.77 29.03 3.34
CA SER A 680 -9.17 27.91 4.07
C SER A 680 -7.68 27.75 3.83
N LEU A 681 -7.13 28.32 2.75
CA LEU A 681 -5.72 28.21 2.41
C LEU A 681 -5.02 29.56 2.52
N THR A 682 -3.77 29.56 2.95
CA THR A 682 -2.89 30.75 2.96
C THR A 682 -1.80 30.66 1.89
N ARG A 683 -1.45 29.44 1.45
CA ARG A 683 -0.46 29.16 0.41
C ARG A 683 -0.95 28.10 -0.57
N ALA A 684 -0.58 28.20 -1.84
CA ALA A 684 -0.70 27.09 -2.79
C ALA A 684 0.53 27.02 -3.70
N LEU A 685 1.08 25.82 -3.89
CA LEU A 685 2.10 25.53 -4.90
C LEU A 685 1.51 24.54 -5.90
N VAL A 686 1.28 25.01 -7.12
CA VAL A 686 0.72 24.20 -8.21
C VAL A 686 1.79 23.70 -9.19
N MET A 687 3.07 23.79 -8.82
CA MET A 687 4.21 23.38 -9.63
C MET A 687 4.10 23.88 -11.08
N ASP A 688 4.33 23.03 -12.06
CA ASP A 688 4.19 23.27 -13.49
C ASP A 688 2.87 22.76 -14.09
N HIS A 689 1.90 22.40 -13.25
CA HIS A 689 0.61 21.85 -13.69
C HIS A 689 -0.12 22.77 -14.68
N ILE A 690 0.00 24.10 -14.51
CA ILE A 690 -0.68 25.03 -15.41
C ILE A 690 -0.10 25.01 -16.84
N ASP A 691 1.16 24.59 -17.03
CA ASP A 691 1.77 24.37 -18.36
C ASP A 691 1.07 23.24 -19.15
N TRP A 692 0.26 22.41 -18.48
CA TRP A 692 -0.41 21.26 -19.10
C TRP A 692 -1.64 21.69 -19.90
N PHE A 693 -2.20 22.86 -19.59
CA PHE A 693 -3.38 23.37 -20.27
C PHE A 693 -3.05 24.08 -21.58
N SER A 694 -4.03 24.10 -22.47
CA SER A 694 -3.95 24.86 -23.71
C SER A 694 -4.32 26.32 -23.47
N PRO A 695 -3.66 27.30 -24.13
CA PRO A 695 -4.06 28.70 -24.06
C PRO A 695 -5.56 28.89 -24.38
N GLY A 696 -6.28 29.60 -23.51
CA GLY A 696 -7.73 29.85 -23.65
C GLY A 696 -8.66 28.72 -23.19
N SER A 697 -8.12 27.69 -22.54
CA SER A 697 -8.89 26.62 -21.88
C SER A 697 -9.74 27.16 -20.73
N VAL A 698 -11.03 26.79 -20.71
CA VAL A 698 -11.99 27.16 -19.67
C VAL A 698 -11.62 26.54 -18.32
N GLU A 699 -10.96 25.40 -18.35
CA GLU A 699 -10.51 24.66 -17.18
C GLU A 699 -9.49 25.47 -16.35
N VAL A 700 -8.60 26.25 -16.99
CA VAL A 700 -7.67 27.14 -16.28
C VAL A 700 -8.41 28.30 -15.63
N ASP A 701 -9.35 28.92 -16.35
CA ASP A 701 -10.19 29.99 -15.78
C ASP A 701 -10.98 29.49 -14.56
N GLU A 702 -11.41 28.24 -14.57
CA GLU A 702 -12.08 27.61 -13.44
C GLU A 702 -11.15 27.30 -12.27
N GLU A 703 -10.00 26.68 -12.51
CA GLU A 703 -9.04 26.36 -11.46
C GLU A 703 -8.51 27.62 -10.76
N VAL A 704 -8.18 28.68 -11.51
CA VAL A 704 -7.72 29.96 -10.96
C VAL A 704 -8.82 30.68 -10.18
N ARG A 705 -10.08 30.57 -10.61
CA ARG A 705 -11.24 31.10 -9.86
C ARG A 705 -11.44 30.38 -8.54
N GLU A 706 -11.32 29.06 -8.52
CA GLU A 706 -11.40 28.27 -7.29
C GLU A 706 -10.23 28.54 -6.35
N LEU A 707 -9.00 28.67 -6.88
CA LEU A 707 -7.84 29.14 -6.11
C LEU A 707 -8.12 30.50 -5.46
N HIS A 708 -8.63 31.48 -6.22
CA HIS A 708 -9.00 32.78 -5.68
C HIS A 708 -10.07 32.68 -4.58
N ARG A 709 -11.04 31.76 -4.70
CA ARG A 709 -12.07 31.55 -3.68
C ARG A 709 -11.48 31.02 -2.36
N VAL A 710 -10.59 30.05 -2.42
CA VAL A 710 -10.09 29.34 -1.22
C VAL A 710 -8.88 30.00 -0.55
N ILE A 711 -8.05 30.74 -1.29
CA ILE A 711 -6.88 31.43 -0.75
C ILE A 711 -7.33 32.66 0.06
N ALA A 712 -6.90 32.85 1.29
CA ALA A 712 -7.23 34.02 2.11
C ALA A 712 -6.66 35.33 1.49
N PRO A 713 -7.24 36.52 1.76
CA PRO A 713 -6.64 37.79 1.36
C PRO A 713 -5.19 37.92 1.88
N GLY A 714 -4.26 38.39 1.04
CA GLY A 714 -2.82 38.37 1.31
C GLY A 714 -2.15 36.98 1.19
N GLY A 715 -2.92 35.93 0.89
CA GLY A 715 -2.40 34.61 0.60
C GLY A 715 -1.70 34.54 -0.76
N LEU A 716 -0.83 33.55 -0.91
CA LEU A 716 0.10 33.45 -2.04
C LEU A 716 -0.10 32.15 -2.83
N VAL A 717 -0.07 32.24 -4.16
CA VAL A 717 -0.04 31.09 -5.08
C VAL A 717 1.27 31.11 -5.86
N PHE A 718 1.91 29.96 -6.00
CA PHE A 718 3.20 29.81 -6.65
C PHE A 718 3.16 28.72 -7.72
N TRP A 719 3.88 28.96 -8.82
CA TRP A 719 4.03 28.00 -9.91
C TRP A 719 5.38 28.20 -10.60
N ARG A 720 5.86 27.13 -11.23
CA ARG A 720 7.04 27.14 -12.10
C ARG A 720 6.60 26.88 -13.54
N SER A 721 7.33 27.39 -14.51
CA SER A 721 6.98 27.20 -15.93
C SER A 721 8.19 26.85 -16.80
N ALA A 722 7.94 26.05 -17.82
CA ALA A 722 8.85 25.81 -18.93
C ALA A 722 9.05 27.05 -19.83
N SER A 723 8.17 28.05 -19.74
CA SER A 723 8.31 29.36 -20.42
C SER A 723 8.91 30.40 -19.48
N LYS A 724 9.57 31.42 -20.04
CA LYS A 724 10.01 32.61 -19.29
C LYS A 724 8.85 33.50 -18.87
N GLU A 725 7.80 33.59 -19.69
CA GLU A 725 6.62 34.42 -19.45
C GLU A 725 5.34 33.64 -19.83
N PRO A 726 4.81 32.81 -18.93
CA PRO A 726 3.66 31.97 -19.24
C PRO A 726 2.39 32.79 -19.47
N TRP A 727 1.61 32.38 -20.49
CA TRP A 727 0.38 33.06 -20.92
C TRP A 727 -0.69 33.17 -19.82
N TYR A 728 -0.72 32.22 -18.90
CA TYR A 728 -1.72 32.15 -17.83
C TYR A 728 -1.47 33.14 -16.69
N ASN A 729 -0.34 33.85 -16.66
CA ASN A 729 -0.14 35.00 -15.76
C ASN A 729 -1.30 36.00 -15.85
N LYS A 730 -1.78 36.26 -17.08
CA LYS A 730 -2.92 37.17 -17.34
C LYS A 730 -4.25 36.64 -16.79
N VAL A 731 -4.41 35.32 -16.64
CA VAL A 731 -5.61 34.71 -16.07
C VAL A 731 -5.66 34.96 -14.55
N PHE A 732 -4.52 34.84 -13.88
CA PHE A 732 -4.40 35.20 -12.46
C PHE A 732 -4.70 36.69 -12.25
N GLU A 733 -4.11 37.57 -13.05
CA GLU A 733 -4.36 39.02 -12.99
C GLU A 733 -5.84 39.37 -13.19
N LYS A 734 -6.48 38.80 -14.22
CA LYS A 734 -7.91 39.01 -14.51
C LYS A 734 -8.81 38.52 -13.37
N THR A 735 -8.39 37.51 -12.62
CA THR A 735 -9.17 36.93 -11.52
C THR A 735 -9.00 37.70 -10.21
N GLY A 736 -8.10 38.70 -10.15
CA GLY A 736 -7.89 39.55 -8.98
C GLY A 736 -6.60 39.28 -8.21
N PHE A 737 -5.64 38.57 -8.79
CA PHE A 737 -4.32 38.42 -8.20
C PHE A 737 -3.33 39.46 -8.69
N LYS A 738 -2.36 39.83 -7.85
CA LYS A 738 -1.17 40.56 -8.25
C LYS A 738 -0.04 39.59 -8.56
N VAL A 739 0.32 39.48 -9.83
CA VAL A 739 1.35 38.55 -10.29
C VAL A 739 2.72 39.22 -10.32
N SER A 740 3.76 38.49 -9.90
CA SER A 740 5.15 38.93 -10.03
C SER A 740 6.09 37.73 -10.24
N ALA A 741 7.16 37.95 -11.01
CA ALA A 741 8.19 36.95 -11.18
C ALA A 741 9.06 36.87 -9.92
N VAL A 742 9.29 35.66 -9.42
CA VAL A 742 10.26 35.39 -8.36
C VAL A 742 11.65 35.20 -8.96
N ALA A 743 11.75 34.40 -10.03
CA ALA A 743 12.98 34.21 -10.78
C ALA A 743 12.65 33.91 -12.25
N VAL A 744 13.48 34.42 -13.16
CA VAL A 744 13.40 34.09 -14.59
C VAL A 744 14.82 33.81 -15.06
N ARG A 745 15.02 32.68 -15.75
CA ARG A 745 16.33 32.28 -16.23
C ARG A 745 16.86 33.28 -17.26
N GLN A 746 17.98 33.90 -16.94
CA GLN A 746 18.73 34.78 -17.83
C GLN A 746 20.10 34.17 -18.12
N GLY A 747 20.45 34.06 -19.40
CA GLY A 747 21.76 33.54 -19.80
C GLY A 747 22.08 32.14 -19.26
N SER A 748 23.24 32.02 -18.62
CA SER A 748 23.82 30.77 -18.12
C SER A 748 23.73 30.59 -16.60
N GLU A 749 22.88 31.38 -15.91
CA GLU A 749 22.72 31.25 -14.46
C GLU A 749 21.61 30.25 -14.11
N ALA A 750 21.85 29.43 -13.10
CA ALA A 750 20.84 28.52 -12.56
C ALA A 750 19.91 29.29 -11.61
N ILE A 751 18.59 29.13 -11.77
CA ILE A 751 17.62 29.78 -10.87
C ILE A 751 17.43 29.04 -9.54
N ASP A 752 17.77 27.76 -9.50
CA ASP A 752 17.75 26.90 -8.31
C ASP A 752 18.66 25.67 -8.55
N ARG A 753 18.74 24.72 -7.59
CA ARG A 753 19.61 23.52 -7.71
C ARG A 753 19.06 22.43 -8.62
N VAL A 754 17.87 22.63 -9.18
CA VAL A 754 17.24 21.75 -10.16
C VAL A 754 17.33 22.33 -11.56
N ASN A 755 17.14 23.63 -11.72
CA ASN A 755 17.18 24.41 -12.95
C ASN A 755 16.42 23.74 -14.11
N MET A 756 15.29 23.08 -13.85
CA MET A 756 14.46 22.46 -14.89
C MET A 756 13.52 23.49 -15.54
N TYR A 757 13.02 24.42 -14.75
CA TYR A 757 12.05 25.42 -15.18
C TYR A 757 12.72 26.73 -15.61
N ARG A 758 12.16 27.43 -16.59
CA ARG A 758 12.68 28.71 -17.07
C ARG A 758 12.24 29.88 -16.21
N SER A 759 11.16 29.74 -15.47
CA SER A 759 10.68 30.79 -14.57
C SER A 759 9.97 30.23 -13.33
N PHE A 760 9.94 31.04 -12.28
CA PHE A 760 9.24 30.82 -11.02
C PHE A 760 8.46 32.09 -10.70
N TRP A 761 7.16 31.95 -10.39
CA TRP A 761 6.22 33.06 -10.27
C TRP A 761 5.42 32.97 -8.98
N ARG A 762 4.92 34.13 -8.54
CA ARG A 762 3.99 34.26 -7.42
C ARG A 762 2.80 35.14 -7.81
N ALA A 763 1.63 34.78 -7.29
CA ALA A 763 0.40 35.58 -7.29
C ALA A 763 -0.02 35.86 -5.85
N GLU A 764 -0.16 37.12 -5.51
CA GLU A 764 -0.71 37.57 -4.23
C GLU A 764 -2.21 37.88 -4.40
N ARG A 765 -3.05 37.33 -3.51
CA ARG A 765 -4.48 37.65 -3.52
C ARG A 765 -4.69 39.05 -2.91
N LEU A 766 -5.19 39.97 -3.73
CA LEU A 766 -5.50 41.35 -3.34
C LEU A 766 -6.71 41.46 -2.39
#